data_AF-A0A518AWF8-F1
#
_entry.id   AF-A0A518AWF8-F1
#
_cell.length_a   1.000
_cell.length_b   1.000
_cell.length_c   1.000
_cell.angle_alpha   90.00
_cell.angle_beta   90.00
_cell.angle_gamma   90.00
#
_symmetry.space_group_name_H-M   'P 1'
#
loop_
_entity.id
_entity.type
_entity.pdbx_description
1 polymer ?
#
loop_
_entity_poly.entity_id
_entity_poly.type
_entity_poly.pdbx_seq_one_letter_code
_entity_poly.pdbx_strand_id
1 'polypeptide(L)'
;MMKYTMKFSTLLLLTLLASKMATSPALADQPSHRQPVANRAPLAETPLVRLPIGSVRPQGWLLRQLELQREGLTGSAEQLYDALEANSGWLGGSGEGWEKSPYYTKGLIALAYTLDDKQLQERSEKWVSWVLSSQRDDGFFGPDSNNDWWPRMVVLYYLRDYYEATGDTRVVPFLTRYFRHQLTNLPNRPLTDWGRARAGDNIEIVLWTYNLTGEAWLLQLADLLAKQAYPWTEIFTDNQFYGRFEEFHPHHIVNVSQALKFSPVVWQLSHHAADRNAYAKGLVHLNRQYGRIDGQISGTEMLSGLSSTDGVELCADVERIVSTAVAARILGDATLGDEIEQVAYNSLPAHVTKDLTGITYYQLQNQVQCMNTPHGFEQDYHNGIMPGPYSGFPCCCYNWHMGWPKLVESLWAATSQGGLATVAYGPSTVEAEVAGGVSVRIVEATEYPFRDTIQLTVEPEQPVKFPLMVRIPAWCSQPKVSVNGEQLAVAVPGQYLTIDREWKANDTVKLELPMPIRTSRWVNNSIGIQRGPLTYGLEFDEQWHRVADHQGPFDEFTVTPGSDWNYALEIDADQPEQSLSVDLAEVGEVPWALESAPVVLKAHARKLSGWGLQQAKGQVVLGRGNHGWHPLKSETATLAANQPHKLRVEVDGPQFRVYVDDAEQPVLAGSDNEFGRGSIGLRAYRSTARFEDIRVNGEPVASGSDAWTTYDAAWKFDSGTIAVDEHLTAKAVLNQSNVGRKFTLEATVTVSGGGDAGLLFRVGEAADGLDNYQGYYVGITAPQSHADAAEPPTSPVTSSEPLEEVRLVPFGSTKLRVVYFPVLED
;
A
#
# COMPACT_ATOMS: atom_id res chain seq x y z
N MET A 1 64.34 -41.64 18.75
CA MET A 1 65.64 -40.97 18.97
C MET A 1 65.40 -39.71 19.79
N MET A 2 65.73 -39.76 21.09
CA MET A 2 66.62 -38.83 21.82
C MET A 2 66.21 -37.35 21.77
N LYS A 3 65.56 -36.85 22.82
CA LYS A 3 66.10 -36.32 24.11
C LYS A 3 66.42 -34.83 24.00
N TYR A 4 65.74 -33.99 24.78
CA TYR A 4 66.38 -33.13 25.79
C TYR A 4 65.37 -32.75 26.89
N THR A 5 65.86 -32.79 28.12
CA THR A 5 65.19 -32.64 29.42
C THR A 5 65.79 -31.47 30.18
N MET A 6 65.00 -30.76 31.00
CA MET A 6 65.20 -30.43 32.44
C MET A 6 64.41 -29.15 32.80
N LYS A 7 63.36 -29.28 33.62
CA LYS A 7 63.30 -29.07 35.10
C LYS A 7 63.46 -27.61 35.53
N PHE A 8 62.51 -27.08 36.30
CA PHE A 8 62.68 -26.72 37.72
C PHE A 8 61.33 -26.30 38.35
N SER A 9 61.12 -26.73 39.59
CA SER A 9 60.04 -26.27 40.48
C SER A 9 60.71 -25.78 41.76
N THR A 10 60.41 -24.57 42.26
CA THR A 10 60.26 -24.31 43.71
C THR A 10 59.54 -22.97 43.93
N LEU A 11 58.61 -23.01 44.89
CA LEU A 11 57.76 -21.95 45.41
C LEU A 11 58.53 -21.12 46.47
N LEU A 12 58.36 -19.80 46.54
CA LEU A 12 58.46 -19.04 47.80
C LEU A 12 57.64 -17.73 47.72
N LEU A 13 56.99 -17.40 48.84
CA LEU A 13 55.92 -16.41 49.04
C LEU A 13 56.44 -15.06 49.61
N LEU A 14 55.58 -14.02 49.50
CA LEU A 14 55.50 -12.75 50.29
C LEU A 14 56.51 -11.63 49.91
N THR A 15 56.19 -10.33 49.74
CA THR A 15 55.06 -9.46 50.18
C THR A 15 54.95 -8.19 49.32
N LEU A 16 53.70 -7.75 49.09
CA LEU A 16 53.13 -6.39 48.91
C LEU A 16 53.95 -5.25 48.23
N LEU A 17 53.43 -4.77 47.09
CA LEU A 17 53.21 -3.34 46.84
C LEU A 17 52.02 -3.15 45.89
N ALA A 18 51.13 -2.22 46.26
CA ALA A 18 49.82 -2.00 45.68
C ALA A 18 49.88 -1.48 44.22
N SER A 19 49.12 -2.11 43.34
CA SER A 19 48.69 -1.54 42.06
C SER A 19 47.16 -1.61 42.00
N LYS A 20 46.55 -0.43 41.77
CA LYS A 20 45.12 -0.28 41.53
C LYS A 20 44.74 -1.10 40.30
N MET A 21 44.06 -2.23 40.48
CA MET A 21 43.25 -2.80 39.41
C MET A 21 41.98 -1.96 39.33
N ALA A 22 41.84 -1.20 38.24
CA ALA A 22 40.54 -0.76 37.79
C ALA A 22 39.73 -2.03 37.48
N THR A 23 38.75 -2.32 38.33
CA THR A 23 37.66 -3.22 37.99
C THR A 23 36.98 -2.65 36.76
N SER A 24 37.11 -3.32 35.62
CA SER A 24 36.21 -3.10 34.49
C SER A 24 34.78 -3.19 35.04
N PRO A 25 33.91 -2.19 34.81
CA PRO A 25 32.52 -2.35 35.18
C PRO A 25 32.00 -3.54 34.39
N ALA A 26 31.41 -4.48 35.10
CA ALA A 26 30.57 -5.51 34.51
C ALA A 26 29.62 -4.81 33.52
N LEU A 27 29.51 -5.37 32.32
CA LEU A 27 28.47 -5.05 31.36
C LEU A 27 27.14 -5.13 32.10
N ALA A 28 26.57 -3.96 32.39
CA ALA A 28 25.26 -3.86 33.00
C ALA A 28 24.21 -4.34 32.00
N ASP A 29 23.25 -5.10 32.52
CA ASP A 29 22.05 -5.60 31.84
C ASP A 29 21.46 -4.62 30.81
N GLN A 30 21.13 -5.16 29.64
CA GLN A 30 20.18 -4.56 28.69
C GLN A 30 19.43 -5.69 27.96
N PRO A 31 18.09 -5.64 27.78
CA PRO A 31 17.14 -4.67 28.32
C PRO A 31 16.07 -5.31 29.22
N SER A 32 15.68 -4.63 30.31
CA SER A 32 14.35 -4.84 30.88
C SER A 32 13.33 -4.37 29.84
N HIS A 33 12.57 -5.28 29.22
CA HIS A 33 11.45 -4.87 28.36
C HIS A 33 10.57 -3.91 29.17
N ARG A 34 10.37 -2.69 28.65
CA ARG A 34 9.58 -1.68 29.35
C ARG A 34 8.14 -2.16 29.52
N GLN A 35 7.46 -1.68 30.54
CA GLN A 35 6.05 -2.04 30.71
C GLN A 35 5.19 -1.49 29.56
N PRO A 36 4.19 -2.25 29.09
CA PRO A 36 3.18 -1.74 28.17
C PRO A 36 2.52 -0.46 28.68
N VAL A 37 2.34 0.54 27.81
CA VAL A 37 1.76 1.84 28.17
C VAL A 37 0.25 1.80 27.99
N ALA A 38 -0.48 1.47 29.06
CA ALA A 38 -1.94 1.44 29.09
C ALA A 38 -2.56 2.86 29.14
N ASN A 39 -3.84 2.96 28.77
CA ASN A 39 -4.56 4.23 28.82
C ASN A 39 -4.75 4.74 30.24
N ARG A 40 -4.49 6.03 30.43
CA ARG A 40 -4.76 6.78 31.65
C ARG A 40 -6.12 7.46 31.55
N ALA A 41 -6.90 7.45 32.63
CA ALA A 41 -8.14 8.23 32.72
C ALA A 41 -7.85 9.73 32.45
N PRO A 42 -8.67 10.43 31.64
CA PRO A 42 -10.03 10.08 31.23
C PRO A 42 -10.15 9.38 29.86
N LEU A 43 -9.06 8.89 29.27
CA LEU A 43 -9.15 8.10 28.04
C LEU A 43 -9.94 6.81 28.29
N ALA A 44 -10.66 6.34 27.28
CA ALA A 44 -11.35 5.06 27.33
C ALA A 44 -10.35 3.93 27.56
N GLU A 45 -10.69 2.97 28.43
CA GLU A 45 -9.90 1.76 28.56
C GLU A 45 -9.97 0.95 27.25
N THR A 46 -8.81 0.51 26.76
CA THR A 46 -8.73 -0.38 25.60
C THR A 46 -8.61 -1.83 26.06
N PRO A 47 -9.23 -2.81 25.36
CA PRO A 47 -9.15 -4.21 25.76
C PRO A 47 -7.72 -4.76 25.68
N LEU A 48 -6.97 -4.32 24.67
CA LEU A 48 -5.58 -4.70 24.45
C LEU A 48 -4.67 -3.47 24.51
N VAL A 49 -3.42 -3.71 24.89
CA VAL A 49 -2.37 -2.72 25.05
C VAL A 49 -1.18 -3.15 24.21
N ARG A 50 -0.58 -2.18 23.51
CA ARG A 50 0.58 -2.43 22.67
C ARG A 50 1.77 -2.90 23.52
N LEU A 51 2.42 -3.99 23.10
CA LEU A 51 3.70 -4.41 23.64
C LEU A 51 4.82 -3.52 23.09
N PRO A 52 5.86 -3.20 23.87
CA PRO A 52 7.06 -2.54 23.36
C PRO A 52 7.66 -3.30 22.18
N ILE A 53 8.23 -2.58 21.23
CA ILE A 53 8.94 -3.22 20.12
C ILE A 53 10.11 -4.07 20.63
N GLY A 54 10.33 -5.22 19.99
CA GLY A 54 11.30 -6.24 20.45
C GLY A 54 10.77 -7.21 21.51
N SER A 55 9.58 -6.97 22.10
CA SER A 55 8.93 -7.95 22.99
C SER A 55 8.42 -9.17 22.23
N VAL A 56 8.15 -9.03 20.93
CA VAL A 56 7.78 -10.13 20.04
C VAL A 56 8.91 -10.33 19.03
N ARG A 57 9.36 -11.58 18.89
CA ARG A 57 10.44 -11.98 18.00
C ARG A 57 9.95 -13.05 17.03
N PRO A 58 10.33 -12.98 15.76
CA PRO A 58 9.91 -13.97 14.77
C PRO A 58 10.67 -15.29 14.98
N GLN A 59 10.09 -16.39 14.53
CA GLN A 59 10.69 -17.72 14.49
C GLN A 59 10.46 -18.35 13.10
N GLY A 60 11.09 -19.49 12.83
CA GLY A 60 10.83 -20.30 11.61
C GLY A 60 10.91 -19.50 10.31
N TRP A 61 9.97 -19.73 9.39
CA TRP A 61 9.92 -19.04 8.10
C TRP A 61 9.79 -17.51 8.24
N LEU A 62 9.12 -17.02 9.28
CA LEU A 62 8.92 -15.58 9.48
C LEU A 62 10.23 -14.90 9.89
N LEU A 63 11.08 -15.58 10.67
CA LEU A 63 12.43 -15.10 10.97
C LEU A 63 13.24 -14.97 9.68
N ARG A 64 13.21 -15.99 8.80
CA ARG A 64 13.92 -15.93 7.52
C ARG A 64 13.43 -14.77 6.65
N GLN A 65 12.12 -14.48 6.61
CA GLN A 65 11.61 -13.33 5.87
C GLN A 65 12.20 -11.99 6.37
N LEU A 66 12.35 -11.80 7.68
CA LEU A 66 12.98 -10.59 8.23
C LEU A 66 14.50 -10.58 7.97
N GLU A 67 15.17 -11.72 7.98
CA GLU A 67 16.59 -11.83 7.63
C GLU A 67 16.82 -11.48 6.16
N LEU A 68 16.00 -11.99 5.23
CA LEU A 68 16.02 -11.60 3.82
C LEU A 68 15.79 -10.10 3.67
N GLN A 69 14.89 -9.51 4.46
CA GLN A 69 14.63 -8.07 4.41
C GLN A 69 15.87 -7.26 4.86
N ARG A 70 16.59 -7.73 5.87
CA ARG A 70 17.89 -7.18 6.30
C ARG A 70 18.96 -7.37 5.23
N GLU A 71 19.05 -8.55 4.62
CA GLU A 71 20.06 -8.90 3.62
C GLU A 71 19.84 -8.15 2.29
N GLY A 72 18.59 -7.93 1.92
CA GLY A 72 18.18 -7.24 0.70
C GLY A 72 17.98 -5.74 0.88
N LEU A 73 16.81 -5.28 0.47
CA LEU A 73 16.50 -3.86 0.31
C LEU A 73 16.65 -3.02 1.59
N THR A 74 16.30 -3.51 2.78
CA THR A 74 16.41 -2.67 4.01
C THR A 74 17.85 -2.47 4.43
N GLY A 75 18.67 -3.52 4.41
CA GLY A 75 20.09 -3.38 4.71
C GLY A 75 20.84 -2.56 3.67
N SER A 76 20.41 -2.59 2.42
CA SER A 76 21.09 -1.93 1.31
C SER A 76 20.52 -0.55 0.94
N ALA A 77 19.41 -0.13 1.55
CA ALA A 77 18.70 1.12 1.23
C ALA A 77 19.60 2.37 1.23
N GLU A 78 20.49 2.50 2.22
CA GLU A 78 21.43 3.65 2.31
C GLU A 78 22.48 3.69 1.17
N GLN A 79 22.66 2.58 0.44
CA GLN A 79 23.52 2.52 -0.75
C GLN A 79 22.72 2.72 -2.04
N LEU A 80 21.43 2.35 -2.04
CA LEU A 80 20.55 2.41 -3.20
C LEU A 80 19.89 3.77 -3.37
N TYR A 81 19.61 4.47 -2.27
CA TYR A 81 18.67 5.59 -2.29
C TYR A 81 19.33 6.90 -1.86
N ASP A 82 19.43 7.84 -2.80
CA ASP A 82 20.01 9.17 -2.61
C ASP A 82 19.45 9.93 -1.39
N ALA A 83 18.16 9.71 -1.07
CA ALA A 83 17.51 10.37 0.06
C ALA A 83 18.05 9.93 1.42
N LEU A 84 18.82 8.83 1.49
CA LEU A 84 19.37 8.24 2.72
C LEU A 84 20.88 8.47 2.87
N GLU A 85 21.50 9.16 1.92
CA GLU A 85 22.92 9.51 1.96
C GLU A 85 23.23 10.61 2.99
N ALA A 86 24.53 10.90 3.16
CA ALA A 86 25.01 11.92 4.09
C ALA A 86 24.46 13.34 3.82
N ASN A 87 24.02 13.63 2.59
CA ASN A 87 23.40 14.91 2.24
C ASN A 87 21.90 14.99 2.56
N SER A 88 21.29 13.97 3.17
CA SER A 88 19.89 14.02 3.61
C SER A 88 19.61 15.24 4.48
N GLY A 89 18.48 15.91 4.25
CA GLY A 89 18.01 17.01 5.10
C GLY A 89 17.79 16.56 6.54
N TRP A 90 17.42 15.29 6.74
CA TRP A 90 17.27 14.64 8.04
C TRP A 90 18.61 14.21 8.68
N LEU A 91 19.73 14.65 8.11
CA LEU A 91 21.07 14.63 8.71
C LEU A 91 21.74 16.03 8.63
N GLY A 92 20.97 17.08 8.32
CA GLY A 92 21.44 18.47 8.25
C GLY A 92 22.04 18.85 6.91
N GLY A 93 21.94 17.99 5.89
CA GLY A 93 22.33 18.30 4.51
C GLY A 93 21.28 19.12 3.76
N SER A 94 21.53 19.33 2.45
CA SER A 94 20.66 20.09 1.55
C SER A 94 19.76 19.24 0.66
N GLY A 95 19.84 17.92 0.79
CA GLY A 95 19.06 16.95 0.02
C GLY A 95 17.61 16.82 0.51
N GLU A 96 17.03 15.63 0.29
CA GLU A 96 15.64 15.38 0.65
C GLU A 96 15.38 15.60 2.14
N GLY A 97 14.39 16.43 2.46
CA GLY A 97 14.06 16.84 3.82
C GLY A 97 12.58 16.71 4.16
N TRP A 98 11.82 15.95 3.37
CA TRP A 98 10.39 15.76 3.55
C TRP A 98 10.13 14.40 4.22
N GLU A 99 9.75 13.35 3.49
CA GLU A 99 9.21 12.12 4.08
C GLU A 99 10.11 10.87 3.97
N LYS A 100 11.04 10.82 3.01
CA LYS A 100 11.68 9.56 2.60
C LYS A 100 12.56 8.99 3.71
N SER A 101 13.47 9.80 4.26
CA SER A 101 14.31 9.38 5.40
C SER A 101 13.49 9.01 6.65
N PRO A 102 12.45 9.77 7.05
CA PRO A 102 11.56 9.38 8.15
C PRO A 102 10.91 8.01 8.00
N TYR A 103 10.34 7.69 6.82
CA TYR A 103 9.69 6.41 6.59
C TYR A 103 10.67 5.24 6.61
N TYR A 104 11.83 5.40 5.95
CA TYR A 104 12.89 4.39 6.03
C TYR A 104 13.34 4.17 7.48
N THR A 105 13.55 5.25 8.25
CA THR A 105 13.96 5.15 9.66
C THR A 105 12.92 4.42 10.52
N LYS A 106 11.63 4.65 10.26
CA LYS A 106 10.52 3.93 10.91
C LYS A 106 10.61 2.42 10.67
N GLY A 107 10.83 2.00 9.43
CA GLY A 107 11.03 0.59 9.08
C GLY A 107 12.33 0.00 9.63
N LEU A 108 13.44 0.73 9.53
CA LEU A 108 14.76 0.33 10.01
C LEU A 108 14.76 0.04 11.51
N ILE A 109 14.20 0.95 12.32
CA ILE A 109 14.05 0.75 13.77
C ILE A 109 13.21 -0.49 14.03
N ALA A 110 12.10 -0.65 13.31
CA ALA A 110 11.23 -1.80 13.51
C ALA A 110 11.96 -3.13 13.24
N LEU A 111 12.70 -3.22 12.14
CA LEU A 111 13.49 -4.40 11.80
C LEU A 111 14.63 -4.64 12.82
N ALA A 112 15.38 -3.59 13.16
CA ALA A 112 16.56 -3.65 14.02
C ALA A 112 16.26 -4.24 15.41
N TYR A 113 15.19 -3.77 16.05
CA TYR A 113 14.84 -4.22 17.41
C TYR A 113 14.04 -5.53 17.41
N THR A 114 13.27 -5.80 16.35
CA THR A 114 12.59 -7.09 16.19
C THR A 114 13.58 -8.25 16.02
N LEU A 115 14.65 -8.04 15.24
CA LEU A 115 15.73 -9.01 15.06
C LEU A 115 16.79 -8.99 16.18
N ASP A 116 16.80 -7.95 17.03
CA ASP A 116 17.95 -7.59 17.87
C ASP A 116 19.28 -7.54 17.10
N ASP A 117 19.25 -6.93 15.91
CA ASP A 117 20.42 -6.78 15.06
C ASP A 117 21.21 -5.52 15.44
N LYS A 118 22.40 -5.70 16.02
CA LYS A 118 23.24 -4.59 16.51
C LYS A 118 23.68 -3.63 15.42
N GLN A 119 23.93 -4.12 14.20
CA GLN A 119 24.37 -3.25 13.11
C GLN A 119 23.23 -2.35 12.63
N LEU A 120 22.02 -2.89 12.52
CA LEU A 120 20.85 -2.08 12.19
C LEU A 120 20.47 -1.12 13.33
N GLN A 121 20.65 -1.52 14.60
CA GLN A 121 20.46 -0.65 15.76
C GLN A 121 21.38 0.57 15.67
N GLU A 122 22.70 0.36 15.52
CA GLU A 122 23.69 1.43 15.35
C GLU A 122 23.36 2.35 14.16
N ARG A 123 22.93 1.79 13.02
CA ARG A 123 22.50 2.58 11.86
C ARG A 123 21.28 3.45 12.17
N SER A 124 20.32 2.93 12.91
CA SER A 124 19.12 3.68 13.29
C SER A 124 19.42 4.81 14.27
N GLU A 125 20.37 4.60 15.19
CA GLU A 125 20.78 5.59 16.20
C GLU A 125 21.33 6.88 15.57
N LYS A 126 21.98 6.79 14.41
CA LYS A 126 22.44 7.94 13.61
C LYS A 126 21.29 8.92 13.36
N TRP A 127 20.16 8.42 12.85
CA TRP A 127 18.99 9.22 12.49
C TRP A 127 18.29 9.79 13.72
N VAL A 128 18.09 8.96 14.74
CA VAL A 128 17.44 9.37 16.00
C VAL A 128 18.25 10.44 16.72
N SER A 129 19.56 10.25 16.83
CA SER A 129 20.46 11.20 17.50
C SER A 129 20.44 12.56 16.80
N TRP A 130 20.47 12.57 15.47
CA TRP A 130 20.35 13.81 14.72
C TRP A 130 19.01 14.50 14.98
N VAL A 131 17.89 13.78 14.88
CA VAL A 131 16.56 14.34 15.12
C VAL A 131 16.43 14.94 16.51
N LEU A 132 16.85 14.23 17.55
CA LEU A 132 16.82 14.74 18.92
C LEU A 132 17.67 16.01 19.09
N SER A 133 18.81 16.10 18.38
CA SER A 133 19.68 17.28 18.40
C SER A 133 19.16 18.46 17.57
N SER A 134 18.26 18.22 16.62
CA SER A 134 17.70 19.24 15.73
C SER A 134 16.61 20.12 16.38
N GLN A 135 16.21 19.83 17.63
CA GLN A 135 15.14 20.57 18.30
C GLN A 135 15.58 21.99 18.63
N ARG A 136 14.88 22.97 18.05
CA ARG A 136 15.04 24.40 18.25
C ARG A 136 14.50 24.83 19.60
N ASP A 137 14.80 26.05 20.05
CA ASP A 137 14.37 26.59 21.35
C ASP A 137 12.85 26.59 21.53
N ASP A 138 12.11 26.87 20.47
CA ASP A 138 10.64 26.90 20.45
C ASP A 138 9.97 25.51 20.43
N GLY A 139 10.75 24.42 20.41
CA GLY A 139 10.28 23.04 20.40
C GLY A 139 10.09 22.42 19.01
N PHE A 140 10.16 23.21 17.92
CA PHE A 140 10.16 22.68 16.55
C PHE A 140 11.46 21.92 16.27
N PHE A 141 11.46 20.99 15.32
CA PHE A 141 12.63 20.16 15.01
C PHE A 141 12.70 19.80 13.53
N GLY A 142 13.80 19.18 13.08
CA GLY A 142 13.98 18.70 11.73
C GLY A 142 14.59 19.73 10.76
N PRO A 143 14.61 19.41 9.45
CA PRO A 143 15.34 20.18 8.44
C PRO A 143 14.90 21.65 8.36
N ASP A 144 15.83 22.58 8.17
CA ASP A 144 15.53 24.01 8.02
C ASP A 144 14.79 24.36 6.73
N SER A 145 14.98 23.54 5.69
CA SER A 145 14.32 23.68 4.39
C SER A 145 12.85 23.28 4.40
N ASN A 146 12.35 22.66 5.48
CA ASN A 146 11.01 22.09 5.52
C ASN A 146 10.29 22.42 6.83
N ASN A 147 9.16 23.12 6.75
CA ASN A 147 8.30 23.43 7.90
C ASN A 147 7.00 22.62 7.96
N ASP A 148 6.79 21.63 7.08
CA ASP A 148 5.59 20.78 7.02
C ASP A 148 5.38 19.97 8.33
N TRP A 149 4.14 19.89 8.77
CA TRP A 149 3.73 19.10 9.92
C TRP A 149 3.82 17.59 9.67
N TRP A 150 3.49 17.11 8.46
CA TRP A 150 3.31 15.69 8.19
C TRP A 150 4.55 14.82 8.39
N PRO A 151 5.72 15.09 7.79
CA PRO A 151 6.86 14.17 7.92
C PRO A 151 7.34 14.06 9.37
N ARG A 152 7.09 15.09 10.19
CA ARG A 152 7.35 15.05 11.63
C ARG A 152 6.45 14.04 12.33
N MET A 153 5.22 13.80 11.87
CA MET A 153 4.34 12.77 12.42
C MET A 153 4.95 11.36 12.27
N VAL A 154 5.62 11.08 11.15
CA VAL A 154 6.37 9.84 10.93
C VAL A 154 7.53 9.72 11.93
N VAL A 155 8.22 10.84 12.19
CA VAL A 155 9.28 10.92 13.20
C VAL A 155 8.78 10.63 14.61
N LEU A 156 7.65 11.19 15.01
CA LEU A 156 7.05 10.91 16.31
C LEU A 156 6.78 9.41 16.49
N TYR A 157 6.34 8.75 15.42
CA TYR A 157 6.02 7.32 15.43
C TYR A 157 7.26 6.48 15.75
N TYR A 158 8.37 6.70 15.02
CA TYR A 158 9.56 5.91 15.24
C TYR A 158 10.30 6.30 16.53
N LEU A 159 10.17 7.55 17.01
CA LEU A 159 10.74 7.96 18.29
C LEU A 159 10.06 7.24 19.46
N ARG A 160 8.74 7.00 19.37
CA ARG A 160 8.04 6.14 20.33
C ARG A 160 8.64 4.73 20.34
N ASP A 161 8.77 4.12 19.16
CA ASP A 161 9.31 2.76 19.04
C ASP A 161 10.74 2.68 19.57
N TYR A 162 11.58 3.66 19.23
CA TYR A 162 12.94 3.77 19.73
C TYR A 162 12.99 3.91 21.26
N TYR A 163 12.14 4.76 21.84
CA TYR A 163 12.05 4.91 23.29
C TYR A 163 11.67 3.58 23.95
N GLU A 164 10.64 2.91 23.45
CA GLU A 164 10.16 1.64 24.01
C GLU A 164 11.22 0.53 23.93
N ALA A 165 12.04 0.52 22.87
CA ALA A 165 13.13 -0.42 22.73
C ALA A 165 14.34 -0.11 23.63
N THR A 166 14.75 1.15 23.72
CA THR A 166 16.10 1.50 24.20
C THR A 166 16.18 2.03 25.62
N GLY A 167 15.09 2.61 26.12
CA GLY A 167 15.22 3.37 27.37
C GLY A 167 15.40 4.88 27.21
N ASP A 168 15.64 5.42 26.01
CA ASP A 168 16.23 6.75 25.87
C ASP A 168 15.38 7.87 26.48
N THR A 169 15.82 8.37 27.64
CA THR A 169 15.08 9.34 28.44
C THR A 169 14.98 10.71 27.79
N ARG A 170 15.69 10.97 26.68
CA ARG A 170 15.60 12.22 25.92
C ARG A 170 14.29 12.34 25.13
N VAL A 171 13.67 11.22 24.74
CA VAL A 171 12.53 11.20 23.83
C VAL A 171 11.27 11.86 24.43
N VAL A 172 10.86 11.48 25.65
CA VAL A 172 9.63 12.01 26.25
C VAL A 172 9.68 13.54 26.44
N PRO A 173 10.78 14.13 26.98
CA PRO A 173 10.94 15.59 27.01
C PRO A 173 10.92 16.23 25.61
N PHE A 174 11.56 15.62 24.61
CA PHE A 174 11.56 16.11 23.22
C PHE A 174 10.13 16.17 22.66
N LEU A 175 9.36 15.08 22.79
CA LEU A 175 7.97 15.01 22.33
C LEU A 175 7.11 16.04 23.04
N THR A 176 7.24 16.16 24.37
CA THR A 176 6.52 17.13 25.19
C THR A 176 6.73 18.56 24.71
N ARG A 177 7.98 18.94 24.42
CA ARG A 177 8.31 20.28 23.88
C ARG A 177 7.74 20.50 22.48
N TYR A 178 7.82 19.50 21.59
CA TYR A 178 7.24 19.61 20.26
C TYR A 178 5.71 19.71 20.29
N PHE A 179 5.04 18.96 21.16
CA PHE A 179 3.60 19.06 21.34
C PHE A 179 3.17 20.39 21.94
N ARG A 180 3.96 20.99 22.84
CA ARG A 180 3.75 22.38 23.25
C ARG A 180 3.87 23.36 22.08
N HIS A 181 4.86 23.17 21.21
CA HIS A 181 5.00 23.95 19.99
C HIS A 181 3.77 23.79 19.08
N GLN A 182 3.31 22.57 18.82
CA GLN A 182 2.12 22.30 18.02
C GLN A 182 0.88 22.98 18.61
N LEU A 183 0.60 22.78 19.90
CA LEU A 183 -0.57 23.38 20.56
C LEU A 183 -0.58 24.90 20.47
N THR A 184 0.60 25.53 20.54
CA THR A 184 0.75 26.98 20.44
C THR A 184 0.52 27.50 19.01
N ASN A 185 0.98 26.75 18.00
CA ASN A 185 1.06 27.24 16.62
C ASN A 185 -0.07 26.77 15.70
N LEU A 186 -0.67 25.60 15.94
CA LEU A 186 -1.76 25.04 15.11
C LEU A 186 -2.97 25.97 14.95
N PRO A 187 -3.39 26.80 15.94
CA PRO A 187 -4.47 27.76 15.72
C PRO A 187 -4.17 28.82 14.64
N ASN A 188 -2.89 29.16 14.44
CA ASN A 188 -2.44 30.17 13.46
C ASN A 188 -1.84 29.54 12.20
N ARG A 189 -1.42 28.27 12.26
CA ARG A 189 -0.87 27.48 11.15
C ARG A 189 -1.53 26.10 11.15
N PRO A 190 -2.82 26.01 10.75
CA PRO A 190 -3.57 24.78 10.81
C PRO A 190 -2.97 23.70 9.91
N LEU A 191 -3.36 22.45 10.16
CA LEU A 191 -3.06 21.33 9.26
C LEU A 191 -3.64 21.61 7.87
N THR A 192 -2.85 21.31 6.83
CA THR A 192 -3.29 21.26 5.43
C THR A 192 -2.93 19.90 4.84
N ASP A 193 -3.52 19.55 3.69
CA ASP A 193 -3.08 18.44 2.84
C ASP A 193 -2.85 17.12 3.60
N TRP A 194 -1.65 16.53 3.46
CA TRP A 194 -1.20 15.33 4.17
C TRP A 194 -1.31 15.43 5.69
N GLY A 195 -1.06 16.61 6.27
CA GLY A 195 -1.23 16.83 7.70
C GLY A 195 -2.66 16.60 8.18
N ARG A 196 -3.67 17.01 7.38
CA ARG A 196 -5.09 16.76 7.69
C ARG A 196 -5.44 15.29 7.53
N ALA A 197 -4.91 14.63 6.50
CA ALA A 197 -5.15 13.21 6.25
C ALA A 197 -4.54 12.33 7.36
N ARG A 198 -3.32 12.64 7.78
CA ARG A 198 -2.49 11.82 8.67
C ARG A 198 -2.57 12.20 10.16
N ALA A 199 -3.50 13.08 10.53
CA ALA A 199 -3.67 13.54 11.91
C ALA A 199 -3.83 12.40 12.93
N GLY A 200 -4.38 11.25 12.52
CA GLY A 200 -4.50 10.06 13.38
C GLY A 200 -3.17 9.52 13.88
N ASP A 201 -2.09 9.57 13.08
CA ASP A 201 -0.74 9.18 13.51
C ASP A 201 -0.24 10.10 14.63
N ASN A 202 -0.47 11.40 14.47
CA ASN A 202 -0.06 12.40 15.45
C ASN A 202 -0.83 12.23 16.77
N ILE A 203 -2.16 12.06 16.69
CA ILE A 203 -3.01 11.88 17.86
C ILE A 203 -2.58 10.63 18.64
N GLU A 204 -2.29 9.51 17.96
CA GLU A 204 -1.81 8.28 18.61
C GLU A 204 -0.59 8.53 19.51
N ILE A 205 0.40 9.31 19.05
CA ILE A 205 1.61 9.59 19.83
C ILE A 205 1.37 10.63 20.93
N VAL A 206 0.47 11.59 20.70
CA VAL A 206 0.03 12.54 21.75
C VAL A 206 -0.65 11.78 22.91
N LEU A 207 -1.54 10.84 22.60
CA LEU A 207 -2.21 10.02 23.62
C LEU A 207 -1.23 9.10 24.35
N TRP A 208 -0.29 8.48 23.63
CA TRP A 208 0.78 7.69 24.25
C TRP A 208 1.64 8.53 25.22
N THR A 209 2.00 9.76 24.82
CA THR A 209 2.76 10.68 25.68
C THR A 209 1.94 11.10 26.90
N TYR A 210 0.64 11.33 26.73
CA TYR A 210 -0.28 11.60 27.84
C TYR A 210 -0.34 10.43 28.83
N ASN A 211 -0.39 9.19 28.34
CA ASN A 211 -0.42 8.00 29.20
C ASN A 211 0.85 7.89 30.06
N LEU A 212 1.99 8.39 29.59
CA LEU A 212 3.22 8.47 30.36
C LEU A 212 3.24 9.65 31.35
N THR A 213 2.90 10.86 30.89
CA THR A 213 3.11 12.09 31.68
C THR A 213 1.90 12.49 32.53
N GLY A 214 0.68 12.26 32.04
CA GLY A 214 -0.58 12.70 32.65
C GLY A 214 -0.91 14.16 32.42
N GLU A 215 -0.16 14.87 31.59
CA GLU A 215 -0.38 16.29 31.41
C GLU A 215 -1.63 16.57 30.57
N ALA A 216 -2.69 17.06 31.23
CA ALA A 216 -4.02 17.21 30.61
C ALA A 216 -4.07 18.10 29.36
N TRP A 217 -3.10 19.00 29.16
CA TRP A 217 -3.03 19.83 27.94
C TRP A 217 -2.72 19.00 26.68
N LEU A 218 -2.13 17.81 26.81
CA LEU A 218 -1.94 16.90 25.67
C LEU A 218 -3.28 16.45 25.10
N LEU A 219 -4.30 16.27 25.95
CA LEU A 219 -5.66 15.96 25.49
C LEU A 219 -6.30 17.13 24.74
N GLN A 220 -5.96 18.38 25.11
CA GLN A 220 -6.38 19.57 24.36
C GLN A 220 -5.75 19.62 22.97
N LEU A 221 -4.47 19.22 22.86
CA LEU A 221 -3.81 19.08 21.57
C LEU A 221 -4.43 17.97 20.72
N ALA A 222 -4.72 16.80 21.30
CA ALA A 222 -5.38 15.71 20.60
C ALA A 222 -6.76 16.12 20.04
N ASP A 223 -7.56 16.82 20.83
CA ASP A 223 -8.85 17.39 20.40
C ASP A 223 -8.68 18.43 19.26
N LEU A 224 -7.68 19.32 19.35
CA LEU A 224 -7.39 20.29 18.30
C LEU A 224 -6.98 19.61 16.98
N LEU A 225 -6.12 18.59 17.05
CA LEU A 225 -5.70 17.81 15.89
C LEU A 225 -6.88 17.10 15.23
N ALA A 226 -7.75 16.47 16.04
CA ALA A 226 -8.95 15.81 15.55
C ALA A 226 -9.90 16.78 14.82
N LYS A 227 -10.05 18.01 15.34
CA LYS A 227 -10.85 19.07 14.71
C LYS A 227 -10.26 19.61 13.40
N GLN A 228 -8.94 19.54 13.23
CA GLN A 228 -8.27 20.01 12.01
C GLN A 228 -8.09 18.91 10.95
N ALA A 229 -8.32 17.64 11.30
CA ALA A 229 -8.26 16.52 10.37
C ALA A 229 -9.35 16.60 9.28
N TYR A 230 -9.24 15.76 8.25
CA TYR A 230 -10.43 15.41 7.49
C TYR A 230 -11.45 14.71 8.41
N PRO A 231 -12.77 14.87 8.17
CA PRO A 231 -13.80 14.28 9.03
C PRO A 231 -13.95 12.78 8.75
N TRP A 232 -12.89 12.02 9.02
CA TRP A 232 -12.79 10.59 8.69
C TRP A 232 -13.93 9.77 9.29
N THR A 233 -14.37 10.06 10.53
CA THR A 233 -15.54 9.40 11.15
C THR A 233 -16.78 9.48 10.25
N GLU A 234 -17.04 10.65 9.67
CA GLU A 234 -18.19 10.90 8.79
C GLU A 234 -17.95 10.27 7.41
N ILE A 235 -16.74 10.43 6.85
CA ILE A 235 -16.37 9.82 5.55
C ILE A 235 -16.60 8.31 5.57
N PHE A 236 -16.12 7.62 6.60
CA PHE A 236 -16.29 6.17 6.78
C PHE A 236 -17.72 5.78 7.14
N THR A 237 -18.46 6.63 7.87
CA THR A 237 -19.84 6.29 8.27
C THR A 237 -20.83 6.44 7.11
N ASP A 238 -20.70 7.53 6.36
CA ASP A 238 -21.69 7.98 5.37
C ASP A 238 -21.24 7.74 3.91
N ASN A 239 -20.11 7.04 3.71
CA ASN A 239 -19.53 6.73 2.41
C ASN A 239 -19.22 7.97 1.55
N GLN A 240 -18.46 8.92 2.11
CA GLN A 240 -18.18 10.23 1.49
C GLN A 240 -16.75 10.39 0.99
N PHE A 241 -16.14 9.32 0.45
CA PHE A 241 -14.79 9.37 -0.11
C PHE A 241 -14.70 10.29 -1.35
N TYR A 242 -15.78 10.35 -2.15
CA TYR A 242 -15.91 11.22 -3.33
C TYR A 242 -17.04 12.24 -3.18
N GLY A 243 -16.92 13.38 -3.87
CA GLY A 243 -17.98 14.38 -4.04
C GLY A 243 -18.17 15.37 -2.87
N ARG A 244 -17.53 15.14 -1.72
CA ARG A 244 -17.54 16.08 -0.57
C ARG A 244 -16.37 17.07 -0.59
N PHE A 245 -15.22 16.66 -1.13
CA PHE A 245 -13.98 17.41 -1.16
C PHE A 245 -13.44 17.45 -2.59
N GLU A 246 -12.87 18.60 -2.98
CA GLU A 246 -12.15 18.72 -4.25
C GLU A 246 -10.71 18.18 -4.12
N GLU A 247 -10.16 18.18 -2.90
CA GLU A 247 -8.83 17.66 -2.62
C GLU A 247 -8.77 16.13 -2.73
N PHE A 248 -7.66 15.60 -3.23
CA PHE A 248 -7.52 14.16 -3.47
C PHE A 248 -7.22 13.31 -2.22
N HIS A 249 -6.67 13.94 -1.17
CA HIS A 249 -6.22 13.23 0.04
C HIS A 249 -7.25 12.29 0.68
N PRO A 250 -8.57 12.60 0.72
CA PRO A 250 -9.59 11.71 1.29
C PRO A 250 -9.95 10.47 0.46
N HIS A 251 -9.52 10.41 -0.80
CA HIS A 251 -9.69 9.26 -1.69
C HIS A 251 -8.36 8.70 -2.21
N HIS A 252 -7.22 9.24 -1.74
CA HIS A 252 -5.90 8.64 -1.93
C HIS A 252 -5.79 7.34 -1.13
N ILE A 253 -5.50 6.22 -1.79
CA ILE A 253 -5.62 4.88 -1.22
C ILE A 253 -4.78 4.67 0.05
N VAL A 254 -3.55 5.18 0.08
CA VAL A 254 -2.69 5.06 1.27
C VAL A 254 -3.24 5.86 2.44
N ASN A 255 -3.82 7.04 2.16
CA ASN A 255 -4.43 7.86 3.21
C ASN A 255 -5.70 7.21 3.73
N VAL A 256 -6.52 6.61 2.87
CA VAL A 256 -7.71 5.86 3.28
C VAL A 256 -7.30 4.64 4.13
N SER A 257 -6.32 3.87 3.67
CA SER A 257 -5.76 2.70 4.38
C SER A 257 -5.23 3.07 5.76
N GLN A 258 -4.52 4.19 5.86
CA GLN A 258 -4.02 4.71 7.14
C GLN A 258 -5.16 5.26 8.01
N ALA A 259 -6.08 6.03 7.43
CA ALA A 259 -7.11 6.76 8.19
C ALA A 259 -8.14 5.83 8.86
N LEU A 260 -8.20 4.56 8.49
CA LEU A 260 -9.05 3.57 9.18
C LEU A 260 -8.84 3.57 10.69
N LYS A 261 -7.61 3.76 11.18
CA LYS A 261 -7.36 3.85 12.63
C LYS A 261 -7.80 5.16 13.27
N PHE A 262 -8.06 6.21 12.49
CA PHE A 262 -8.37 7.56 13.00
C PHE A 262 -9.55 7.52 13.97
N SER A 263 -10.68 6.95 13.55
CA SER A 263 -11.90 6.94 14.36
C SER A 263 -11.75 6.12 15.66
N PRO A 264 -11.16 4.91 15.65
CA PRO A 264 -10.76 4.22 16.88
C PRO A 264 -9.83 5.04 17.78
N VAL A 265 -8.81 5.71 17.20
CA VAL A 265 -7.87 6.54 17.97
C VAL A 265 -8.60 7.71 18.66
N VAL A 266 -9.46 8.42 17.93
CA VAL A 266 -10.26 9.54 18.45
C VAL A 266 -11.30 9.09 19.47
N TRP A 267 -11.90 7.91 19.30
CA TRP A 267 -12.88 7.35 20.23
C TRP A 267 -12.35 7.26 21.66
N GLN A 268 -11.05 6.97 21.84
CA GLN A 268 -10.43 6.93 23.17
C GLN A 268 -10.57 8.24 23.93
N LEU A 269 -10.62 9.37 23.23
CA LEU A 269 -10.82 10.70 23.82
C LEU A 269 -12.31 11.11 23.84
N SER A 270 -13.03 10.87 22.74
CA SER A 270 -14.39 11.38 22.56
C SER A 270 -15.46 10.58 23.29
N HIS A 271 -15.21 9.28 23.51
CA HIS A 271 -16.18 8.29 24.02
C HIS A 271 -17.46 8.15 23.16
N HIS A 272 -17.51 8.76 21.98
CA HIS A 272 -18.70 8.73 21.14
C HIS A 272 -18.83 7.41 20.38
N ALA A 273 -20.02 6.81 20.41
CA ALA A 273 -20.29 5.57 19.68
C ALA A 273 -20.08 5.68 18.16
N ALA A 274 -20.25 6.89 17.58
CA ALA A 274 -20.00 7.13 16.16
C ALA A 274 -18.53 6.87 15.78
N ASP A 275 -17.59 7.41 16.56
CA ASP A 275 -16.15 7.23 16.34
C ASP A 275 -15.75 5.75 16.48
N ARG A 276 -16.32 5.04 17.47
CA ARG A 276 -16.07 3.60 17.66
C ARG A 276 -16.57 2.76 16.48
N ASN A 277 -17.74 3.08 15.95
CA ASN A 277 -18.42 2.27 14.93
C ASN A 277 -18.00 2.60 13.50
N ALA A 278 -17.33 3.73 13.27
CA ALA A 278 -16.96 4.19 11.93
C ALA A 278 -16.00 3.23 11.22
N TYR A 279 -15.08 2.56 11.92
CA TYR A 279 -14.19 1.57 11.31
C TYR A 279 -14.97 0.48 10.56
N ALA A 280 -15.89 -0.19 11.28
CA ALA A 280 -16.64 -1.32 10.71
C ALA A 280 -17.55 -0.88 9.56
N LYS A 281 -18.19 0.30 9.67
CA LYS A 281 -19.01 0.87 8.59
C LYS A 281 -18.17 1.23 7.36
N GLY A 282 -17.02 1.87 7.58
CA GLY A 282 -16.08 2.25 6.54
C GLY A 282 -15.60 1.04 5.76
N LEU A 283 -15.24 -0.04 6.46
CA LEU A 283 -14.81 -1.28 5.83
C LEU A 283 -15.90 -1.91 4.95
N VAL A 284 -17.16 -1.91 5.41
CA VAL A 284 -18.29 -2.40 4.59
C VAL A 284 -18.44 -1.59 3.30
N HIS A 285 -18.36 -0.26 3.39
CA HIS A 285 -18.50 0.61 2.22
C HIS A 285 -17.34 0.45 1.25
N LEU A 286 -16.11 0.46 1.77
CA LEU A 286 -14.89 0.27 1.00
C LEU A 286 -14.90 -1.08 0.29
N ASN A 287 -15.17 -2.18 1.00
CA ASN A 287 -15.17 -3.52 0.40
C ASN A 287 -16.24 -3.68 -0.68
N ARG A 288 -17.39 -3.00 -0.54
CA ARG A 288 -18.44 -3.03 -1.56
C ARG A 288 -18.03 -2.37 -2.87
N GLN A 289 -17.27 -1.29 -2.82
CA GLN A 289 -16.98 -0.44 -3.99
C GLN A 289 -15.58 -0.67 -4.57
N TYR A 290 -14.65 -1.04 -3.71
CA TYR A 290 -13.21 -1.07 -3.98
C TYR A 290 -12.56 -2.34 -3.38
N GLY A 291 -13.33 -3.29 -2.83
CA GLY A 291 -12.74 -4.46 -2.17
C GLY A 291 -11.95 -5.36 -3.12
N ARG A 292 -10.98 -6.06 -2.55
CA ARG A 292 -10.19 -7.12 -3.21
C ARG A 292 -10.18 -8.38 -2.35
N ILE A 293 -9.97 -9.54 -2.96
CA ILE A 293 -9.97 -10.83 -2.25
C ILE A 293 -8.76 -11.02 -1.32
N ASP A 294 -7.69 -10.28 -1.54
CA ASP A 294 -6.51 -10.25 -0.67
C ASP A 294 -6.71 -9.41 0.61
N GLY A 295 -7.92 -8.92 0.87
CA GLY A 295 -8.28 -8.14 2.06
C GLY A 295 -7.93 -6.66 1.96
N GLN A 296 -7.40 -6.22 0.82
CA GLN A 296 -7.06 -4.83 0.58
C GLN A 296 -8.17 -4.10 -0.21
N ILE A 297 -8.11 -2.78 -0.24
CA ILE A 297 -8.92 -1.93 -1.12
C ILE A 297 -8.14 -1.61 -2.40
N SER A 298 -8.84 -1.48 -3.51
CA SER A 298 -8.30 -1.25 -4.84
C SER A 298 -8.05 0.24 -5.07
N GLY A 299 -6.95 0.56 -5.75
CA GLY A 299 -6.57 1.93 -6.05
C GLY A 299 -5.28 2.09 -6.84
N THR A 300 -5.30 3.05 -7.76
CA THR A 300 -4.17 3.45 -8.60
C THR A 300 -3.74 4.87 -8.23
N GLU A 301 -3.17 5.02 -7.02
CA GLU A 301 -3.08 6.23 -6.17
C GLU A 301 -4.41 6.66 -5.55
N MET A 302 -5.48 6.72 -6.33
CA MET A 302 -6.82 6.96 -5.81
C MET A 302 -7.60 5.67 -5.72
N LEU A 303 -8.62 5.61 -4.86
CA LEU A 303 -9.55 4.49 -4.80
C LEU A 303 -10.07 4.15 -6.21
N SER A 304 -9.82 2.92 -6.66
CA SER A 304 -10.24 2.43 -7.97
C SER A 304 -11.19 1.26 -7.80
N GLY A 305 -12.05 1.06 -8.80
CA GLY A 305 -13.19 0.16 -8.73
C GLY A 305 -12.86 -1.32 -8.51
N LEU A 306 -13.83 -2.17 -8.83
CA LEU A 306 -13.73 -3.63 -8.66
C LEU A 306 -13.05 -4.33 -9.85
N SER A 307 -12.33 -3.61 -10.70
CA SER A 307 -11.67 -4.20 -11.87
C SER A 307 -10.68 -5.29 -11.45
N SER A 308 -10.53 -6.33 -12.26
CA SER A 308 -9.46 -7.31 -12.03
C SER A 308 -8.05 -6.75 -12.28
N THR A 309 -7.94 -5.62 -12.97
CA THR A 309 -6.69 -4.94 -13.32
C THR A 309 -6.49 -3.62 -12.61
N ASP A 310 -7.44 -3.20 -11.77
CA ASP A 310 -7.16 -2.10 -10.84
C ASP A 310 -6.12 -2.59 -9.81
N GLY A 311 -5.04 -1.82 -9.65
CA GLY A 311 -3.94 -2.14 -8.76
C GLY A 311 -4.22 -1.83 -7.30
N VAL A 312 -3.24 -2.11 -6.44
CA VAL A 312 -3.06 -1.43 -5.15
C VAL A 312 -1.59 -1.06 -5.00
N GLU A 313 -1.32 0.09 -4.41
CA GLU A 313 0.03 0.55 -4.07
C GLU A 313 0.59 -0.18 -2.83
N LEU A 314 1.87 -0.59 -2.85
CA LEU A 314 2.54 -1.26 -1.72
C LEU A 314 2.48 -0.46 -0.40
N CYS A 315 2.53 0.88 -0.44
CA CYS A 315 2.37 1.70 0.77
C CYS A 315 1.02 1.47 1.44
N ALA A 316 -0.05 1.23 0.68
CA ALA A 316 -1.38 0.99 1.22
C ALA A 316 -1.42 -0.31 2.04
N ASP A 317 -0.68 -1.35 1.62
CA ASP A 317 -0.59 -2.62 2.35
C ASP A 317 0.03 -2.47 3.72
N VAL A 318 1.22 -1.87 3.76
CA VAL A 318 1.93 -1.72 5.03
C VAL A 318 1.19 -0.77 5.98
N GLU A 319 0.50 0.25 5.46
CA GLU A 319 -0.33 1.14 6.27
C GLU A 319 -1.63 0.48 6.74
N ARG A 320 -2.24 -0.38 5.91
CA ARG A 320 -3.42 -1.17 6.26
C ARG A 320 -3.10 -2.17 7.37
N ILE A 321 -1.95 -2.85 7.31
CA ILE A 321 -1.47 -3.74 8.38
C ILE A 321 -1.31 -2.97 9.70
N VAL A 322 -0.55 -1.87 9.69
CA VAL A 322 -0.28 -1.08 10.90
C VAL A 322 -1.57 -0.48 11.47
N SER A 323 -2.43 0.08 10.62
CA SER A 323 -3.64 0.78 11.06
C SER A 323 -4.70 -0.17 11.58
N THR A 324 -4.83 -1.34 10.96
CA THR A 324 -5.73 -2.39 11.45
C THR A 324 -5.22 -2.97 12.76
N ALA A 325 -3.91 -3.13 12.96
CA ALA A 325 -3.35 -3.54 14.25
C ALA A 325 -3.64 -2.52 15.37
N VAL A 326 -3.56 -1.21 15.09
CA VAL A 326 -3.97 -0.16 16.03
C VAL A 326 -5.46 -0.29 16.37
N ALA A 327 -6.32 -0.42 15.36
CA ALA A 327 -7.76 -0.56 15.55
C ALA A 327 -8.12 -1.85 16.33
N ALA A 328 -7.48 -2.98 16.03
CA ALA A 328 -7.67 -4.26 16.70
C ALA A 328 -7.43 -4.14 18.21
N ARG A 329 -6.37 -3.44 18.61
CA ARG A 329 -6.07 -3.25 20.04
C ARG A 329 -7.07 -2.37 20.76
N ILE A 330 -7.48 -1.28 20.11
CA ILE A 330 -8.41 -0.30 20.68
C ILE A 330 -9.82 -0.89 20.80
N LEU A 331 -10.29 -1.57 19.76
CA LEU A 331 -11.66 -2.07 19.67
C LEU A 331 -11.85 -3.43 20.35
N GLY A 332 -10.77 -4.22 20.46
CA GLY A 332 -10.81 -5.60 20.97
C GLY A 332 -11.56 -6.56 20.06
N ASP A 333 -11.65 -6.25 18.76
CA ASP A 333 -12.37 -7.05 17.78
C ASP A 333 -11.42 -8.10 17.17
N ALA A 334 -11.73 -9.38 17.37
CA ALA A 334 -10.94 -10.51 16.90
C ALA A 334 -10.95 -10.67 15.38
N THR A 335 -11.97 -10.14 14.69
CA THR A 335 -12.07 -10.21 13.22
C THR A 335 -11.03 -9.33 12.53
N LEU A 336 -10.53 -8.29 13.21
CA LEU A 336 -9.46 -7.44 12.68
C LEU A 336 -8.12 -8.16 12.58
N GLY A 337 -7.93 -9.28 13.30
CA GLY A 337 -6.81 -10.17 13.06
C GLY A 337 -6.89 -10.86 11.70
N ASP A 338 -8.09 -11.23 11.24
CA ASP A 338 -8.28 -11.81 9.90
C ASP A 338 -7.98 -10.78 8.79
N GLU A 339 -8.31 -9.51 9.03
CA GLU A 339 -7.99 -8.39 8.11
C GLU A 339 -6.47 -8.15 8.01
N ILE A 340 -5.75 -8.21 9.14
CA ILE A 340 -4.27 -8.12 9.15
C ILE A 340 -3.66 -9.28 8.37
N GLU A 341 -4.09 -10.50 8.67
CA GLU A 341 -3.54 -11.72 8.07
C GLU A 341 -3.82 -11.81 6.57
N GLN A 342 -5.00 -11.39 6.11
CA GLN A 342 -5.32 -11.36 4.68
C GLN A 342 -4.35 -10.46 3.89
N VAL A 343 -4.10 -9.23 4.35
CA VAL A 343 -3.17 -8.33 3.64
C VAL A 343 -1.72 -8.82 3.76
N ALA A 344 -1.31 -9.24 4.97
CA ALA A 344 0.06 -9.64 5.26
C ALA A 344 0.49 -10.94 4.57
N TYR A 345 -0.42 -11.90 4.39
CA TYR A 345 -0.13 -13.21 3.79
C TYR A 345 -0.57 -13.33 2.33
N ASN A 346 -1.06 -12.25 1.72
CA ASN A 346 -1.39 -12.21 0.30
C ASN A 346 -0.74 -11.01 -0.38
N SER A 347 -1.25 -9.80 -0.13
CA SER A 347 -0.83 -8.59 -0.84
C SER A 347 0.64 -8.23 -0.61
N LEU A 348 1.11 -8.24 0.64
CA LEU A 348 2.49 -7.89 0.97
C LEU A 348 3.55 -8.76 0.24
N PRO A 349 3.53 -10.11 0.32
CA PRO A 349 4.48 -10.95 -0.41
C PRO A 349 4.31 -10.85 -1.94
N ALA A 350 3.11 -10.55 -2.44
CA ALA A 350 2.85 -10.37 -3.86
C ALA A 350 3.62 -9.19 -4.46
N HIS A 351 3.86 -8.14 -3.67
CA HIS A 351 4.61 -6.95 -4.08
C HIS A 351 6.14 -7.10 -4.07
N VAL A 352 6.71 -8.12 -3.42
CA VAL A 352 8.17 -8.19 -3.20
C VAL A 352 8.77 -9.44 -3.83
N THR A 353 10.00 -9.36 -4.36
CA THR A 353 10.68 -10.56 -4.87
C THR A 353 10.95 -11.54 -3.73
N LYS A 354 11.08 -12.85 -4.05
CA LYS A 354 11.25 -13.90 -3.03
C LYS A 354 12.48 -13.72 -2.13
N ASP A 355 13.48 -13.00 -2.62
CA ASP A 355 14.73 -12.64 -1.95
C ASP A 355 14.74 -11.21 -1.38
N LEU A 356 13.62 -10.47 -1.49
CA LEU A 356 13.45 -9.10 -0.99
C LEU A 356 14.49 -8.10 -1.52
N THR A 357 14.88 -8.27 -2.79
CA THR A 357 15.79 -7.40 -3.54
C THR A 357 15.04 -6.46 -4.50
N GLY A 358 13.78 -6.73 -4.81
CA GLY A 358 12.93 -5.85 -5.60
C GLY A 358 11.51 -5.74 -5.04
N ILE A 359 10.84 -4.64 -5.36
CA ILE A 359 9.42 -4.39 -5.11
C ILE A 359 8.69 -4.17 -6.43
N THR A 360 7.36 -4.28 -6.42
CA THR A 360 6.47 -3.67 -7.40
C THR A 360 5.68 -2.56 -6.71
N TYR A 361 5.49 -1.43 -7.38
CA TYR A 361 4.69 -0.33 -6.85
C TYR A 361 3.22 -0.72 -6.78
N TYR A 362 2.67 -1.22 -7.89
CA TYR A 362 1.31 -1.72 -8.02
C TYR A 362 1.28 -3.24 -8.06
N GLN A 363 0.19 -3.81 -7.53
CA GLN A 363 -0.13 -5.23 -7.61
C GLN A 363 -1.58 -5.41 -8.08
N LEU A 364 -1.81 -6.24 -9.10
CA LEU A 364 -3.13 -6.45 -9.72
C LEU A 364 -3.66 -7.87 -9.49
N GLN A 365 -4.99 -8.03 -9.38
CA GLN A 365 -5.62 -9.34 -9.15
C GLN A 365 -5.45 -10.30 -10.33
N ASN A 366 -5.60 -9.79 -11.55
CA ASN A 366 -5.26 -10.49 -12.78
C ASN A 366 -4.07 -9.77 -13.46
N GLN A 367 -2.86 -10.16 -13.08
CA GLN A 367 -1.59 -9.63 -13.59
C GLN A 367 -0.91 -10.67 -14.47
N VAL A 368 -1.13 -10.65 -15.78
CA VAL A 368 -0.63 -11.71 -16.67
C VAL A 368 0.75 -11.42 -17.26
N GLN A 369 1.27 -10.20 -17.07
CA GLN A 369 2.64 -9.80 -17.40
C GLN A 369 3.05 -8.57 -16.59
N CYS A 370 4.36 -8.35 -16.47
CA CYS A 370 4.98 -7.18 -15.86
C CYS A 370 5.86 -6.49 -16.91
N MET A 371 5.40 -5.38 -17.48
CA MET A 371 6.01 -4.72 -18.63
C MET A 371 6.16 -3.22 -18.40
N ASN A 372 7.14 -2.59 -19.04
CA ASN A 372 7.33 -1.14 -19.01
C ASN A 372 6.37 -0.45 -20.00
N THR A 373 5.09 -0.41 -19.66
CA THR A 373 4.02 0.07 -20.54
C THR A 373 2.98 0.87 -19.76
N PRO A 374 2.17 1.69 -20.42
CA PRO A 374 0.99 2.29 -19.81
C PRO A 374 -0.07 1.25 -19.45
N HIS A 375 -0.68 1.39 -18.29
CA HIS A 375 -1.71 0.51 -17.71
C HIS A 375 -3.10 1.17 -17.64
N GLY A 376 -3.20 2.48 -17.91
CA GLY A 376 -4.47 3.21 -17.82
C GLY A 376 -4.89 3.52 -16.39
N PHE A 377 -3.93 3.48 -15.46
CA PHE A 377 -4.08 3.88 -14.07
C PHE A 377 -4.32 5.38 -13.92
N GLU A 378 -4.98 5.80 -12.84
CA GLU A 378 -5.23 7.22 -12.60
C GLU A 378 -3.91 8.01 -12.45
N GLN A 379 -2.93 7.42 -11.75
CA GLN A 379 -1.53 7.82 -11.88
C GLN A 379 -0.70 6.66 -12.39
N ASP A 380 -0.34 6.75 -13.67
CA ASP A 380 0.34 5.69 -14.40
C ASP A 380 1.86 5.86 -14.36
N TYR A 381 2.52 4.92 -13.69
CA TYR A 381 3.97 4.76 -13.73
C TYR A 381 4.27 3.52 -14.57
N HIS A 382 4.90 3.69 -15.74
CA HIS A 382 5.03 2.59 -16.70
C HIS A 382 5.78 1.36 -16.15
N ASN A 383 6.73 1.54 -15.23
CA ASN A 383 7.44 0.43 -14.57
C ASN A 383 6.81 0.03 -13.22
N GLY A 384 5.62 0.56 -12.88
CA GLY A 384 5.00 0.41 -11.57
C GLY A 384 4.61 -1.03 -11.22
N ILE A 385 4.46 -1.91 -12.20
CA ILE A 385 4.22 -3.35 -11.95
C ILE A 385 5.47 -4.21 -12.16
N MET A 386 6.60 -3.60 -12.56
CA MET A 386 7.86 -4.32 -12.79
C MET A 386 8.60 -4.57 -11.47
N PRO A 387 9.06 -5.80 -11.20
CA PRO A 387 9.90 -6.07 -10.04
C PRO A 387 11.26 -5.38 -10.16
N GLY A 388 11.60 -4.55 -9.18
CA GLY A 388 12.91 -3.92 -9.09
C GLY A 388 13.06 -3.00 -7.87
N PRO A 389 14.28 -2.52 -7.59
CA PRO A 389 14.55 -1.63 -6.46
C PRO A 389 13.98 -0.20 -6.60
N TYR A 390 13.56 0.20 -7.82
CA TYR A 390 13.02 1.53 -8.14
C TYR A 390 11.69 1.45 -8.92
N SER A 391 10.83 0.48 -8.59
CA SER A 391 9.52 0.32 -9.23
C SER A 391 8.60 1.49 -8.91
N GLY A 392 8.01 2.10 -9.96
CA GLY A 392 7.00 3.15 -9.86
C GLY A 392 7.48 4.43 -9.15
N PHE A 393 6.60 5.08 -8.39
CA PHE A 393 6.94 6.28 -7.66
C PHE A 393 7.77 5.96 -6.40
N PRO A 394 8.78 6.77 -6.04
CA PRO A 394 9.73 6.37 -5.01
C PRO A 394 9.18 6.21 -3.58
N CYS A 395 7.96 6.62 -3.23
CA CYS A 395 7.44 6.54 -1.84
C CYS A 395 7.53 5.11 -1.28
N CYS A 396 7.14 4.11 -2.08
CA CYS A 396 7.14 2.70 -1.72
C CYS A 396 8.54 2.20 -1.40
N CYS A 397 9.60 2.78 -1.99
CA CYS A 397 11.00 2.42 -1.71
C CYS A 397 11.40 2.71 -0.25
N TYR A 398 10.67 3.57 0.47
CA TYR A 398 10.99 3.98 1.85
C TYR A 398 9.94 3.52 2.87
N ASN A 399 8.67 3.45 2.49
CA ASN A 399 7.59 3.10 3.42
C ASN A 399 7.48 1.59 3.69
N TRP A 400 7.72 0.75 2.68
CA TRP A 400 7.47 -0.69 2.78
C TRP A 400 8.32 -1.39 3.86
N HIS A 401 9.48 -0.83 4.23
CA HIS A 401 10.42 -1.39 5.19
C HIS A 401 9.79 -1.71 6.56
N MET A 402 8.63 -1.12 6.89
CA MET A 402 7.92 -1.44 8.13
C MET A 402 7.04 -2.71 8.05
N GLY A 403 6.75 -3.25 6.87
CA GLY A 403 5.76 -4.31 6.64
C GLY A 403 5.91 -5.53 7.55
N TRP A 404 6.91 -6.37 7.31
CA TRP A 404 7.13 -7.58 8.12
C TRP A 404 7.44 -7.28 9.60
N PRO A 405 8.31 -6.32 9.96
CA PRO A 405 8.59 -6.02 11.36
C PRO A 405 7.37 -5.54 12.14
N LYS A 406 6.48 -4.74 11.53
CA LYS A 406 5.25 -4.29 12.18
C LYS A 406 4.17 -5.36 12.24
N LEU A 407 4.17 -6.32 11.32
CA LEU A 407 3.38 -7.54 11.47
C LEU A 407 3.83 -8.32 12.71
N VAL A 408 5.14 -8.60 12.84
CA VAL A 408 5.71 -9.34 13.98
C VAL A 408 5.37 -8.66 15.30
N GLU A 409 5.59 -7.35 15.40
CA GLU A 409 5.21 -6.55 16.57
C GLU A 409 3.72 -6.71 16.93
N SER A 410 2.87 -6.84 15.91
CA SER A 410 1.42 -6.90 16.07
C SER A 410 0.87 -8.31 16.28
N LEU A 411 1.69 -9.37 16.27
CA LEU A 411 1.21 -10.74 16.52
C LEU A 411 0.66 -10.90 17.94
N TRP A 412 1.25 -10.18 18.90
CA TRP A 412 0.87 -10.24 20.31
C TRP A 412 0.53 -8.86 20.88
N ALA A 413 -0.33 -8.85 21.90
CA ALA A 413 -0.62 -7.68 22.70
C ALA A 413 -0.68 -8.04 24.18
N ALA A 414 -0.47 -7.06 25.05
CA ALA A 414 -0.87 -7.18 26.45
C ALA A 414 -2.39 -6.97 26.56
N THR A 415 -2.98 -7.46 27.64
CA THR A 415 -4.39 -7.19 27.99
C THR A 415 -4.46 -6.12 29.07
N SER A 416 -5.54 -5.36 29.13
CA SER A 416 -5.77 -4.40 30.23
C SER A 416 -5.86 -5.05 31.62
N GLN A 417 -6.06 -6.37 31.68
CA GLN A 417 -6.14 -7.17 32.90
C GLN A 417 -4.79 -7.79 33.31
N GLY A 418 -3.69 -7.38 32.68
CA GLY A 418 -2.33 -7.86 33.05
C GLY A 418 -1.99 -9.27 32.57
N GLY A 419 -2.63 -9.73 31.49
CA GLY A 419 -2.26 -10.94 30.73
C GLY A 419 -1.84 -10.65 29.29
N LEU A 420 -1.87 -11.66 28.41
CA LEU A 420 -1.43 -11.58 27.01
C LEU A 420 -2.52 -12.03 26.04
N ALA A 421 -2.46 -11.54 24.79
CA ALA A 421 -3.39 -11.87 23.72
C ALA A 421 -2.69 -12.11 22.38
N THR A 422 -3.14 -13.10 21.60
CA THR A 422 -2.76 -13.25 20.19
C THR A 422 -3.64 -12.38 19.32
N VAL A 423 -3.08 -11.48 18.52
CA VAL A 423 -3.83 -10.59 17.61
C VAL A 423 -3.81 -11.12 16.18
N ALA A 424 -2.70 -11.72 15.77
CA ALA A 424 -2.53 -12.46 14.52
C ALA A 424 -1.56 -13.61 14.79
N TYR A 425 -1.48 -14.59 13.89
CA TYR A 425 -0.71 -15.81 14.09
C TYR A 425 0.47 -15.92 13.14
N GLY A 426 1.61 -16.36 13.66
CA GLY A 426 2.84 -16.59 12.90
C GLY A 426 3.95 -17.08 13.83
N PRO A 427 4.89 -17.91 13.35
CA PRO A 427 5.91 -18.49 14.23
C PRO A 427 6.67 -17.38 14.96
N SER A 428 6.57 -17.37 16.29
CA SER A 428 7.02 -16.24 17.10
C SER A 428 7.35 -16.63 18.54
N THR A 429 7.96 -15.70 19.27
CA THR A 429 8.10 -15.73 20.72
C THR A 429 7.72 -14.37 21.26
N VAL A 430 6.93 -14.33 22.33
CA VAL A 430 6.66 -13.11 23.09
C VAL A 430 7.29 -13.22 24.47
N GLU A 431 7.96 -12.15 24.91
CA GLU A 431 8.50 -11.97 26.26
C GLU A 431 7.91 -10.68 26.85
N ALA A 432 7.21 -10.81 27.97
CA ALA A 432 6.54 -9.68 28.62
C ALA A 432 6.32 -9.96 30.11
N GLU A 433 6.03 -8.90 30.88
CA GLU A 433 5.57 -9.05 32.25
C GLU A 433 4.04 -9.15 32.32
N VAL A 434 3.56 -10.05 33.18
CA VAL A 434 2.13 -10.27 33.47
C VAL A 434 1.87 -10.14 34.97
N ALA A 435 0.59 -10.07 35.35
CA ALA A 435 0.13 -10.02 36.74
C ALA A 435 0.84 -8.96 37.60
N GLY A 436 1.25 -7.84 37.00
CA GLY A 436 1.91 -6.73 37.68
C GLY A 436 3.39 -6.93 38.00
N GLY A 437 4.09 -7.87 37.34
CA GLY A 437 5.55 -7.92 37.37
C GLY A 437 6.23 -9.27 37.15
N VAL A 438 5.49 -10.34 36.82
CA VAL A 438 6.09 -11.67 36.59
C VAL A 438 6.48 -11.81 35.13
N SER A 439 7.75 -12.08 34.85
CA SER A 439 8.21 -12.33 33.47
C SER A 439 7.66 -13.64 32.93
N VAL A 440 7.12 -13.60 31.71
CA VAL A 440 6.61 -14.76 30.98
C VAL A 440 7.12 -14.71 29.55
N ARG A 441 7.63 -15.86 29.12
CA ARG A 441 7.88 -16.15 27.71
C ARG A 441 6.79 -17.08 27.18
N ILE A 442 6.27 -16.81 25.99
CA ILE A 442 5.39 -17.73 25.26
C ILE A 442 5.99 -18.00 23.89
N VAL A 443 6.21 -19.27 23.58
CA VAL A 443 6.70 -19.72 22.27
C VAL A 443 5.50 -20.17 21.43
N GLU A 444 5.31 -19.55 20.28
CA GLU A 444 4.32 -19.92 19.25
C GLU A 444 5.01 -20.77 18.18
N ALA A 445 4.86 -22.09 18.31
CA ALA A 445 5.33 -23.05 17.32
C ALA A 445 4.21 -23.34 16.31
N THR A 446 4.37 -22.88 15.08
CA THR A 446 3.39 -23.07 14.01
C THR A 446 4.02 -22.94 12.62
N GLU A 447 3.38 -23.59 11.65
CA GLU A 447 3.60 -23.41 10.21
C GLU A 447 2.48 -22.57 9.57
N TYR A 448 1.65 -21.90 10.38
CA TYR A 448 0.66 -20.91 9.92
C TYR A 448 1.35 -19.83 9.06
N PRO A 449 0.74 -19.35 7.97
CA PRO A 449 -0.64 -19.61 7.49
C PRO A 449 -0.83 -20.89 6.65
N PHE A 450 0.22 -21.71 6.46
CA PHE A 450 0.17 -22.87 5.56
C PHE A 450 -0.39 -24.14 6.21
N ARG A 451 -0.47 -24.15 7.55
CA ARG A 451 -1.03 -25.21 8.38
C ARG A 451 -2.04 -24.67 9.38
N ASP A 452 -2.89 -25.56 9.84
CA ASP A 452 -4.02 -25.27 10.73
C ASP A 452 -3.70 -25.39 12.22
N THR A 453 -2.46 -25.73 12.59
CA THR A 453 -2.09 -26.02 13.98
C THR A 453 -1.17 -24.97 14.56
N ILE A 454 -1.54 -24.47 15.74
CA ILE A 454 -0.75 -23.51 16.51
C ILE A 454 -0.55 -24.09 17.91
N GLN A 455 0.70 -24.13 18.36
CA GLN A 455 1.04 -24.55 19.71
C GLN A 455 1.72 -23.41 20.46
N LEU A 456 1.09 -22.97 21.54
CA LEU A 456 1.62 -21.98 22.46
C LEU A 456 2.19 -22.71 23.68
N THR A 457 3.48 -22.52 23.97
CA THR A 457 4.13 -23.05 25.17
C THR A 457 4.41 -21.91 26.14
N VAL A 458 3.84 -21.97 27.34
CA VAL A 458 3.94 -20.92 28.35
C VAL A 458 5.09 -21.22 29.31
N GLU A 459 6.00 -20.28 29.45
CA GLU A 459 7.23 -20.37 30.24
C GLU A 459 7.29 -19.18 31.22
N PRO A 460 6.53 -19.21 32.32
CA PRO A 460 6.61 -18.17 33.32
C PRO A 460 7.81 -18.39 34.25
N GLU A 461 8.43 -17.31 34.74
CA GLU A 461 9.54 -17.37 35.70
C GLU A 461 9.16 -18.14 36.98
N GLN A 462 7.91 -18.00 37.41
CA GLN A 462 7.29 -18.71 38.52
C GLN A 462 5.80 -18.94 38.22
N PRO A 463 5.15 -19.93 38.84
CA PRO A 463 3.71 -20.13 38.67
C PRO A 463 2.92 -18.85 38.91
N VAL A 464 2.11 -18.44 37.92
CA VAL A 464 1.41 -17.16 37.94
C VAL A 464 0.05 -17.27 37.28
N LYS A 465 -0.95 -16.59 37.86
CA LYS A 465 -2.29 -16.50 37.29
C LYS A 465 -2.41 -15.26 36.42
N PHE A 466 -2.81 -15.44 35.16
CA PHE A 466 -3.15 -14.35 34.24
C PHE A 466 -4.05 -14.85 33.10
N PRO A 467 -4.85 -13.97 32.47
CA PRO A 467 -5.63 -14.33 31.29
C PRO A 467 -4.75 -14.42 30.05
N LEU A 468 -4.80 -15.56 29.36
CA LEU A 468 -4.30 -15.69 27.98
C LEU A 468 -5.48 -15.66 27.02
N MET A 469 -5.57 -14.63 26.19
CA MET A 469 -6.62 -14.47 25.17
C MET A 469 -6.11 -15.02 23.84
N VAL A 470 -6.75 -16.06 23.32
CA VAL A 470 -6.42 -16.59 21.99
C VAL A 470 -7.50 -16.22 20.99
N ARG A 471 -7.11 -15.66 19.85
CA ARG A 471 -8.04 -15.27 18.78
C ARG A 471 -8.57 -16.49 18.04
N ILE A 472 -9.88 -16.56 17.83
CA ILE A 472 -10.46 -17.59 16.96
C ILE A 472 -10.81 -16.93 15.62
N PRO A 473 -10.14 -17.29 14.51
CA PRO A 473 -10.43 -16.70 13.20
C PRO A 473 -11.89 -16.86 12.78
N ALA A 474 -12.48 -15.83 12.17
CA ALA A 474 -13.87 -15.87 11.75
C ALA A 474 -14.13 -16.86 10.61
N TRP A 475 -13.10 -17.13 9.79
CA TRP A 475 -13.18 -18.11 8.70
C TRP A 475 -13.16 -19.57 9.18
N CYS A 476 -12.76 -19.84 10.43
CA CYS A 476 -12.65 -21.20 10.96
C CYS A 476 -13.98 -21.64 11.58
N SER A 477 -14.73 -22.53 10.90
CA SER A 477 -16.06 -22.94 11.36
C SER A 477 -16.07 -23.96 12.51
N GLN A 478 -14.98 -24.71 12.70
CA GLN A 478 -14.87 -25.78 13.71
C GLN A 478 -13.55 -25.72 14.49
N PRO A 479 -13.28 -24.62 15.22
CA PRO A 479 -12.06 -24.47 15.99
C PRO A 479 -12.00 -25.46 17.15
N LYS A 480 -10.82 -26.00 17.42
CA LYS A 480 -10.55 -26.79 18.64
C LYS A 480 -9.42 -26.14 19.42
N VAL A 481 -9.66 -25.90 20.71
CA VAL A 481 -8.65 -25.39 21.62
C VAL A 481 -8.51 -26.36 22.79
N SER A 482 -7.29 -26.73 23.13
CA SER A 482 -6.99 -27.57 24.29
C SER A 482 -5.88 -26.97 25.13
N VAL A 483 -5.92 -27.23 26.44
CA VAL A 483 -4.87 -26.85 27.39
C VAL A 483 -4.32 -28.13 28.02
N ASN A 484 -3.02 -28.39 27.85
CA ASN A 484 -2.38 -29.64 28.32
C ASN A 484 -3.11 -30.91 27.86
N GLY A 485 -3.64 -30.90 26.64
CA GLY A 485 -4.40 -32.01 26.05
C GLY A 485 -5.88 -32.09 26.48
N GLU A 486 -6.35 -31.24 27.40
CA GLU A 486 -7.76 -31.16 27.78
C GLU A 486 -8.50 -30.15 26.87
N GLN A 487 -9.48 -30.64 26.12
CA GLN A 487 -10.29 -29.83 25.20
C GLN A 487 -11.17 -28.82 25.97
N LEU A 488 -11.14 -27.56 25.55
CA LEU A 488 -12.03 -26.52 26.06
C LEU A 488 -13.39 -26.56 25.34
N ALA A 489 -14.46 -26.31 26.09
CA ALA A 489 -15.85 -26.47 25.63
C ALA A 489 -16.37 -25.33 24.73
N VAL A 490 -15.69 -24.18 24.69
CA VAL A 490 -16.16 -22.99 23.98
C VAL A 490 -15.02 -22.38 23.18
N ALA A 491 -15.16 -22.37 21.86
CA ALA A 491 -14.39 -21.55 20.94
C ALA A 491 -15.37 -21.03 19.87
N VAL A 492 -15.54 -19.71 19.80
CA VAL A 492 -16.52 -19.08 18.90
C VAL A 492 -15.77 -18.35 17.79
N PRO A 493 -16.03 -18.66 16.51
CA PRO A 493 -15.39 -17.96 15.39
C PRO A 493 -15.59 -16.45 15.46
N GLY A 494 -14.53 -15.69 15.18
CA GLY A 494 -14.54 -14.23 15.21
C GLY A 494 -14.54 -13.63 16.63
N GLN A 495 -14.18 -14.40 17.65
CA GLN A 495 -14.07 -13.94 19.03
C GLN A 495 -12.74 -14.34 19.67
N TYR A 496 -12.39 -13.67 20.77
CA TYR A 496 -11.32 -14.10 21.65
C TYR A 496 -11.83 -15.16 22.63
N LEU A 497 -11.10 -16.26 22.76
CA LEU A 497 -11.25 -17.20 23.86
C LEU A 497 -10.29 -16.81 24.98
N THR A 498 -10.83 -16.46 26.15
CA THR A 498 -10.01 -16.12 27.33
C THR A 498 -9.78 -17.34 28.20
N ILE A 499 -8.52 -17.69 28.43
CA ILE A 499 -8.09 -18.78 29.30
C ILE A 499 -7.49 -18.16 30.56
N ASP A 500 -8.32 -17.96 31.60
CA ASP A 500 -7.89 -17.41 32.89
C ASP A 500 -7.56 -18.51 33.90
N ARG A 501 -6.26 -18.81 34.05
CA ARG A 501 -5.78 -19.86 34.97
C ARG A 501 -4.40 -19.54 35.51
N GLU A 502 -3.97 -20.34 36.49
CA GLU A 502 -2.56 -20.42 36.88
C GLU A 502 -1.78 -21.18 35.81
N TRP A 503 -0.70 -20.57 35.32
CA TRP A 503 0.22 -21.10 34.33
C TRP A 503 1.51 -21.57 34.99
N LYS A 504 2.00 -22.73 34.56
CA LYS A 504 3.28 -23.32 34.98
C LYS A 504 4.17 -23.52 33.76
N ALA A 505 5.47 -23.66 34.01
CA ALA A 505 6.43 -23.92 32.94
C ALA A 505 6.04 -25.15 32.11
N ASN A 506 6.01 -24.96 30.79
CA ASN A 506 5.62 -25.95 29.78
C ASN A 506 4.13 -26.29 29.76
N ASP A 507 3.25 -25.50 30.41
CA ASP A 507 1.83 -25.56 30.08
C ASP A 507 1.65 -25.21 28.59
N THR A 508 0.79 -25.94 27.90
CA THR A 508 0.59 -25.83 26.46
C THR A 508 -0.85 -25.49 26.12
N VAL A 509 -1.03 -24.55 25.19
CA VAL A 509 -2.30 -24.31 24.52
C VAL A 509 -2.14 -24.74 23.07
N LYS A 510 -2.95 -25.71 22.62
CA LYS A 510 -2.98 -26.13 21.22
C LYS A 510 -4.28 -25.64 20.59
N LEU A 511 -4.16 -24.93 19.47
CA LEU A 511 -5.26 -24.59 18.59
C LEU A 511 -5.16 -25.44 17.33
N GLU A 512 -6.26 -26.08 16.96
CA GLU A 512 -6.48 -26.68 15.65
C GLU A 512 -7.58 -25.86 14.97
N LEU A 513 -7.24 -25.25 13.84
CA LEU A 513 -8.05 -24.27 13.12
C LEU A 513 -8.31 -24.78 11.69
N PRO A 514 -9.18 -25.80 11.51
CA PRO A 514 -9.45 -26.38 10.20
C PRO A 514 -9.72 -25.30 9.14
N MET A 515 -9.01 -25.41 8.02
CA MET A 515 -9.01 -24.44 6.93
C MET A 515 -9.83 -24.96 5.73
N PRO A 516 -11.16 -24.79 5.72
CA PRO A 516 -11.98 -25.19 4.58
C PRO A 516 -11.66 -24.32 3.37
N ILE A 517 -11.87 -24.87 2.17
CA ILE A 517 -11.85 -24.08 0.94
C ILE A 517 -13.13 -23.23 0.86
N ARG A 518 -12.97 -21.94 0.57
CA ARG A 518 -14.06 -20.97 0.42
C ARG A 518 -13.97 -20.31 -0.95
N THR A 519 -15.11 -19.99 -1.53
CA THR A 519 -15.20 -19.21 -2.76
C THR A 519 -15.93 -17.89 -2.49
N SER A 520 -15.66 -16.87 -3.30
CA SER A 520 -16.41 -15.63 -3.31
C SER A 520 -16.52 -15.08 -4.74
N ARG A 521 -17.57 -14.28 -5.01
CA ARG A 521 -17.83 -13.72 -6.35
C ARG A 521 -17.28 -12.32 -6.51
N TRP A 522 -16.74 -12.04 -7.69
CA TRP A 522 -16.09 -10.78 -8.05
C TRP A 522 -16.60 -10.27 -9.40
N VAL A 523 -15.84 -9.37 -10.04
CA VAL A 523 -16.16 -8.76 -11.34
C VAL A 523 -16.62 -9.82 -12.34
N ASN A 524 -17.69 -9.51 -13.09
CA ASN A 524 -18.27 -10.41 -14.09
C ASN A 524 -18.65 -11.81 -13.55
N ASN A 525 -19.09 -11.89 -12.29
CA ASN A 525 -19.45 -13.13 -11.59
C ASN A 525 -18.33 -14.18 -11.54
N SER A 526 -17.09 -13.78 -11.80
CA SER A 526 -15.90 -14.60 -11.59
C SER A 526 -15.80 -15.04 -10.13
N ILE A 527 -15.05 -16.09 -9.88
CA ILE A 527 -14.81 -16.60 -8.53
C ILE A 527 -13.36 -16.37 -8.12
N GLY A 528 -13.15 -16.10 -6.84
CA GLY A 528 -11.85 -16.23 -6.19
C GLY A 528 -11.91 -17.31 -5.12
N ILE A 529 -10.74 -17.87 -4.79
CA ILE A 529 -10.60 -19.05 -3.92
C ILE A 529 -9.71 -18.72 -2.73
N GLN A 530 -10.16 -19.08 -1.53
CA GLN A 530 -9.42 -18.92 -0.28
C GLN A 530 -9.37 -20.22 0.53
N ARG A 531 -8.28 -20.45 1.25
CA ARG A 531 -8.14 -21.52 2.26
C ARG A 531 -7.43 -20.96 3.49
N GLY A 532 -8.12 -20.93 4.63
CA GLY A 532 -7.63 -20.18 5.79
C GLY A 532 -7.54 -18.68 5.46
N PRO A 533 -6.43 -18.00 5.81
CA PRO A 533 -6.18 -16.60 5.41
C PRO A 533 -5.56 -16.46 4.00
N LEU A 534 -5.24 -17.56 3.31
CA LEU A 534 -4.57 -17.52 2.01
C LEU A 534 -5.59 -17.44 0.86
N THR A 535 -5.33 -16.52 -0.06
CA THR A 535 -5.96 -16.40 -1.38
C THR A 535 -5.12 -17.19 -2.39
N TYR A 536 -5.77 -17.81 -3.38
CA TYR A 536 -5.12 -18.63 -4.39
C TYR A 536 -5.26 -18.02 -5.77
N GLY A 537 -4.17 -18.08 -6.54
CA GLY A 537 -4.13 -17.71 -7.96
C GLY A 537 -3.50 -18.83 -8.78
N LEU A 538 -3.64 -18.73 -10.10
CA LEU A 538 -3.06 -19.69 -11.05
C LEU A 538 -1.54 -19.74 -10.91
N GLU A 539 -0.95 -20.93 -10.94
CA GLU A 539 0.49 -21.12 -11.08
C GLU A 539 0.90 -20.87 -12.53
N PHE A 540 1.79 -19.90 -12.75
CA PHE A 540 2.37 -19.58 -14.06
C PHE A 540 3.73 -20.23 -14.20
N ASP A 541 4.08 -20.66 -15.42
CA ASP A 541 5.48 -20.62 -15.81
C ASP A 541 5.86 -19.15 -16.01
N GLU A 542 6.83 -18.62 -15.27
CA GLU A 542 7.24 -17.22 -15.37
C GLU A 542 8.57 -17.09 -16.12
N GLN A 543 8.59 -16.22 -17.13
CA GLN A 543 9.82 -15.89 -17.86
C GLN A 543 10.34 -14.52 -17.43
N TRP A 544 11.40 -14.55 -16.63
CA TRP A 544 12.05 -13.37 -16.08
C TRP A 544 13.15 -12.85 -17.02
N HIS A 545 13.00 -11.61 -17.46
CA HIS A 545 13.95 -10.96 -18.35
C HIS A 545 14.51 -9.72 -17.66
N ARG A 546 15.82 -9.73 -17.38
CA ARG A 546 16.50 -8.59 -16.77
C ARG A 546 16.57 -7.42 -17.76
N VAL A 547 16.18 -6.24 -17.32
CA VAL A 547 16.17 -5.00 -18.13
C VAL A 547 17.12 -3.91 -17.61
N ALA A 548 17.45 -3.90 -16.33
CA ALA A 548 18.46 -3.02 -15.75
C ALA A 548 19.21 -3.68 -14.59
N ASP A 549 20.44 -3.23 -14.35
CA ASP A 549 21.34 -3.64 -13.27
C ASP A 549 21.62 -2.41 -12.39
N HIS A 550 21.21 -2.46 -11.12
CA HIS A 550 21.43 -1.39 -10.14
C HIS A 550 22.48 -1.74 -9.08
N GLN A 551 23.47 -2.58 -9.46
CA GLN A 551 24.55 -3.12 -8.64
C GLN A 551 24.11 -4.22 -7.68
N GLY A 552 24.97 -5.24 -7.49
CA GLY A 552 24.69 -6.34 -6.57
C GLY A 552 23.50 -7.20 -7.04
N PRO A 553 22.61 -7.66 -6.13
CA PRO A 553 21.44 -8.46 -6.50
C PRO A 553 20.21 -7.60 -6.89
N PHE A 554 20.36 -6.27 -7.03
CA PHE A 554 19.26 -5.33 -7.21
C PHE A 554 18.94 -5.10 -8.70
N ASP A 555 18.52 -6.16 -9.38
CA ASP A 555 18.15 -6.12 -10.79
C ASP A 555 16.68 -5.68 -10.98
N GLU A 556 16.39 -5.05 -12.12
CA GLU A 556 15.01 -4.75 -12.57
C GLU A 556 14.61 -5.74 -13.68
N PHE A 557 13.36 -6.21 -13.64
CA PHE A 557 12.87 -7.27 -14.52
C PHE A 557 11.55 -6.94 -15.20
N THR A 558 11.41 -7.39 -16.45
CA THR A 558 10.08 -7.71 -17.00
C THR A 558 9.78 -9.19 -16.76
N VAL A 559 8.49 -9.51 -16.62
CA VAL A 559 8.03 -10.88 -16.38
C VAL A 559 6.90 -11.19 -17.35
N THR A 560 7.04 -12.24 -18.15
CA THR A 560 6.04 -12.66 -19.16
C THR A 560 5.59 -14.10 -18.93
N PRO A 561 4.37 -14.47 -19.35
CA PRO A 561 3.86 -15.81 -19.13
C PRO A 561 4.58 -16.81 -20.05
N GLY A 562 5.11 -17.88 -19.47
CA GLY A 562 5.67 -19.04 -20.14
C GLY A 562 4.65 -20.16 -20.40
N SER A 563 3.48 -20.06 -19.76
CA SER A 563 2.34 -20.98 -19.90
C SER A 563 1.07 -20.20 -20.25
N ASP A 564 0.04 -20.90 -20.69
CA ASP A 564 -1.30 -20.33 -20.83
C ASP A 564 -1.86 -19.90 -19.47
N TRP A 565 -2.76 -18.91 -19.47
CA TRP A 565 -3.32 -18.32 -18.24
C TRP A 565 -4.84 -18.11 -18.27
N ASN A 566 -5.41 -18.09 -19.47
CA ASN A 566 -6.78 -17.71 -19.76
C ASN A 566 -7.74 -18.90 -19.55
N TYR A 567 -7.90 -19.35 -18.30
CA TYR A 567 -8.70 -20.52 -17.96
C TYR A 567 -10.03 -20.18 -17.27
N ALA A 568 -11.08 -20.96 -17.56
CA ALA A 568 -12.28 -21.05 -16.75
C ALA A 568 -12.27 -22.33 -15.92
N LEU A 569 -12.62 -22.23 -14.64
CA LEU A 569 -12.63 -23.38 -13.72
C LEU A 569 -13.92 -24.20 -13.84
N GLU A 570 -13.78 -25.53 -13.79
CA GLU A 570 -14.88 -26.48 -13.58
C GLU A 570 -15.05 -26.67 -12.06
N ILE A 571 -16.03 -25.99 -11.46
CA ILE A 571 -16.14 -25.91 -10.00
C ILE A 571 -17.58 -25.72 -9.50
N ASP A 572 -17.97 -26.54 -8.53
CA ASP A 572 -19.12 -26.28 -7.67
C ASP A 572 -18.72 -25.23 -6.63
N ALA A 573 -19.11 -23.98 -6.86
CA ALA A 573 -18.76 -22.87 -5.98
C ALA A 573 -19.38 -22.99 -4.57
N ASP A 574 -20.51 -23.71 -4.42
CA ASP A 574 -21.16 -23.91 -3.13
C ASP A 574 -20.53 -25.07 -2.35
N GLN A 575 -19.86 -26.01 -3.04
CA GLN A 575 -19.14 -27.15 -2.47
C GLN A 575 -17.73 -27.31 -3.08
N PRO A 576 -16.83 -26.32 -2.91
CA PRO A 576 -15.57 -26.26 -3.65
C PRO A 576 -14.63 -27.44 -3.39
N GLU A 577 -14.72 -28.08 -2.24
CA GLU A 577 -13.93 -29.27 -1.90
C GLU A 577 -14.31 -30.52 -2.71
N GLN A 578 -15.42 -30.50 -3.46
CA GLN A 578 -15.76 -31.55 -4.44
C GLN A 578 -15.02 -31.38 -5.76
N SER A 579 -14.61 -30.15 -6.10
CA SER A 579 -13.96 -29.80 -7.35
C SER A 579 -12.46 -29.54 -7.18
N LEU A 580 -12.01 -29.26 -5.95
CA LEU A 580 -10.64 -28.91 -5.63
C LEU A 580 -10.03 -29.92 -4.66
N SER A 581 -8.76 -30.28 -4.90
CA SER A 581 -7.97 -31.07 -3.96
C SER A 581 -6.79 -30.26 -3.43
N VAL A 582 -6.34 -30.57 -2.21
CA VAL A 582 -5.26 -29.86 -1.52
C VAL A 582 -4.03 -30.75 -1.44
N ASP A 583 -2.93 -30.28 -2.01
CA ASP A 583 -1.61 -30.88 -1.87
C ASP A 583 -0.77 -30.05 -0.89
N LEU A 584 -0.25 -30.71 0.14
CA LEU A 584 0.60 -30.08 1.16
C LEU A 584 2.05 -30.54 0.98
N ALA A 585 2.97 -29.58 0.84
CA ALA A 585 4.41 -29.79 0.82
C ALA A 585 5.05 -29.20 2.09
N GLU A 586 6.27 -29.60 2.43
CA GLU A 586 7.01 -29.04 3.57
C GLU A 586 7.09 -27.51 3.50
N VAL A 587 6.92 -26.82 4.63
CA VAL A 587 7.06 -25.36 4.68
C VAL A 587 8.55 -25.03 4.76
N GLY A 588 9.12 -24.67 3.61
CA GLY A 588 10.50 -24.22 3.51
C GLY A 588 10.73 -22.84 4.14
N GLU A 589 12.00 -22.43 4.20
CA GLU A 589 12.40 -21.14 4.80
C GLU A 589 11.90 -19.92 4.03
N VAL A 590 11.64 -20.06 2.72
CA VAL A 590 11.10 -19.00 1.84
C VAL A 590 9.77 -19.48 1.25
N PRO A 591 8.68 -19.47 2.04
CA PRO A 591 7.44 -20.14 1.68
C PRO A 591 6.64 -19.41 0.58
N TRP A 592 7.08 -18.21 0.19
CA TRP A 592 6.54 -17.43 -0.93
C TRP A 592 7.34 -17.60 -2.22
N ALA A 593 8.27 -18.55 -2.29
CA ALA A 593 8.91 -18.93 -3.55
C ALA A 593 7.97 -19.85 -4.35
N LEU A 594 7.70 -19.50 -5.60
CA LEU A 594 6.78 -20.22 -6.49
C LEU A 594 7.12 -21.71 -6.58
N GLU A 595 8.41 -22.04 -6.76
CA GLU A 595 8.90 -23.40 -6.95
C GLU A 595 8.73 -24.32 -5.72
N SER A 596 8.46 -23.74 -4.55
CA SER A 596 8.33 -24.45 -3.27
C SER A 596 7.10 -23.98 -2.47
N ALA A 597 6.03 -23.57 -3.17
CA ALA A 597 4.78 -23.18 -2.54
C ALA A 597 4.27 -24.30 -1.60
N PRO A 598 4.09 -24.06 -0.29
CA PRO A 598 3.82 -25.13 0.68
C PRO A 598 2.41 -25.74 0.62
N VAL A 599 1.50 -25.10 -0.11
CA VAL A 599 0.12 -25.56 -0.31
C VAL A 599 -0.27 -25.28 -1.75
N VAL A 600 -0.68 -26.32 -2.47
CA VAL A 600 -1.18 -26.21 -3.85
C VAL A 600 -2.61 -26.72 -3.88
N LEU A 601 -3.51 -25.99 -4.52
CA LEU A 601 -4.83 -26.52 -4.88
C LEU A 601 -4.78 -27.02 -6.32
N LYS A 602 -5.38 -28.18 -6.59
CA LYS A 602 -5.57 -28.67 -7.96
C LYS A 602 -7.02 -28.50 -8.36
N ALA A 603 -7.23 -27.95 -9.55
CA ALA A 603 -8.54 -27.71 -10.14
C ALA A 603 -8.57 -28.26 -11.57
N HIS A 604 -9.77 -28.56 -12.07
CA HIS A 604 -9.97 -28.76 -13.50
C HIS A 604 -10.42 -27.46 -14.15
N ALA A 605 -9.94 -27.22 -15.37
CA ALA A 605 -10.23 -25.99 -16.09
C ALA A 605 -10.20 -26.20 -17.61
N ARG A 606 -10.82 -25.29 -18.37
CA ARG A 606 -10.69 -25.23 -19.84
C ARG A 606 -10.18 -23.85 -20.25
N LYS A 607 -9.30 -23.82 -21.23
CA LYS A 607 -8.80 -22.59 -21.83
C LYS A 607 -9.94 -21.81 -22.50
N LEU A 608 -9.89 -20.49 -22.46
CA LEU A 608 -10.82 -19.56 -23.09
C LEU A 608 -10.13 -18.77 -24.20
N SER A 609 -10.20 -19.26 -25.43
CA SER A 609 -9.53 -18.63 -26.59
C SER A 609 -9.99 -17.17 -26.87
N GLY A 610 -11.14 -16.75 -26.33
CA GLY A 610 -11.64 -15.37 -26.41
C GLY A 610 -11.21 -14.44 -25.26
N TRP A 611 -10.58 -14.96 -24.21
CA TRP A 611 -10.06 -14.17 -23.10
C TRP A 611 -8.55 -13.97 -23.27
N GLY A 612 -8.13 -12.72 -23.42
CA GLY A 612 -6.75 -12.34 -23.71
C GLY A 612 -6.42 -10.96 -23.14
N LEU A 613 -5.38 -10.32 -23.65
CA LEU A 613 -5.00 -8.98 -23.21
C LEU A 613 -6.05 -7.93 -23.58
N GLN A 614 -6.11 -6.86 -22.80
CA GLN A 614 -6.97 -5.72 -23.07
C GLN A 614 -6.63 -5.12 -24.44
N GLN A 615 -7.65 -4.89 -25.26
CA GLN A 615 -7.47 -4.17 -26.51
C GLN A 615 -7.08 -2.72 -26.22
N ALA A 616 -6.16 -2.18 -27.03
CA ALA A 616 -5.77 -0.78 -26.93
C ALA A 616 -7.01 0.13 -26.98
N LYS A 617 -7.20 0.97 -25.95
CA LYS A 617 -8.25 1.99 -25.93
C LYS A 617 -7.57 3.36 -25.95
N GLY A 618 -8.15 4.32 -26.66
CA GLY A 618 -7.74 5.72 -26.54
C GLY A 618 -8.73 6.48 -25.65
N GLN A 619 -8.43 7.73 -25.35
CA GLN A 619 -9.30 8.62 -24.60
C GLN A 619 -9.77 9.77 -25.49
N VAL A 620 -10.99 10.23 -25.21
CA VAL A 620 -11.48 11.52 -25.66
C VAL A 620 -11.34 12.49 -24.49
N VAL A 621 -10.64 13.60 -24.71
CA VAL A 621 -10.43 14.64 -23.68
C VAL A 621 -11.17 15.90 -24.08
N LEU A 622 -11.81 16.55 -23.12
CA LEU A 622 -12.46 17.85 -23.26
C LEU A 622 -11.96 18.76 -22.14
N GLY A 623 -11.50 19.95 -22.50
CA GLY A 623 -11.09 20.95 -21.52
C GLY A 623 -11.06 22.36 -22.09
N ARG A 624 -10.61 23.30 -21.26
CA ARG A 624 -10.42 24.70 -21.65
C ARG A 624 -8.99 25.16 -21.39
N GLY A 625 -8.47 25.96 -22.31
CA GLY A 625 -7.27 26.77 -22.11
C GLY A 625 -7.68 28.17 -21.65
N ASN A 626 -7.02 28.67 -20.61
CA ASN A 626 -7.08 30.08 -20.22
C ASN A 626 -5.69 30.51 -19.72
N HIS A 627 -4.70 30.46 -20.62
CA HIS A 627 -3.27 30.57 -20.27
C HIS A 627 -2.83 29.51 -19.24
N GLY A 628 -3.39 28.31 -19.41
CA GLY A 628 -3.29 27.17 -18.49
C GLY A 628 -4.43 26.16 -18.73
N TRP A 629 -4.12 24.87 -18.60
CA TRP A 629 -5.09 23.79 -18.85
C TRP A 629 -6.06 23.61 -17.69
N HIS A 630 -7.35 23.50 -18.03
CA HIS A 630 -8.41 23.13 -17.09
C HIS A 630 -9.24 21.99 -17.69
N PRO A 631 -9.12 20.75 -17.16
CA PRO A 631 -9.91 19.63 -17.66
C PRO A 631 -11.40 19.83 -17.35
N LEU A 632 -12.26 19.55 -18.32
CA LEU A 632 -13.71 19.54 -18.13
C LEU A 632 -14.24 18.11 -18.01
N LYS A 633 -13.80 17.22 -18.89
CA LYS A 633 -14.17 15.80 -18.86
C LYS A 633 -13.21 14.96 -19.70
N SER A 634 -13.07 13.68 -19.39
CA SER A 634 -12.49 12.68 -20.29
C SER A 634 -13.31 11.40 -20.24
N GLU A 635 -13.34 10.66 -21.36
CA GLU A 635 -14.04 9.37 -21.50
C GLU A 635 -13.21 8.43 -22.37
N THR A 636 -13.31 7.13 -22.11
CA THR A 636 -12.61 6.11 -22.92
C THR A 636 -13.34 5.86 -24.23
N ALA A 637 -12.60 5.70 -25.34
CA ALA A 637 -13.13 5.36 -26.65
C ALA A 637 -12.34 4.22 -27.31
N THR A 638 -13.03 3.39 -28.09
CA THR A 638 -12.38 2.40 -28.95
C THR A 638 -11.74 3.13 -30.12
N LEU A 639 -10.44 3.38 -30.02
CA LEU A 639 -9.63 4.05 -31.01
C LEU A 639 -8.58 3.03 -31.48
N ALA A 640 -8.19 3.07 -32.76
CA ALA A 640 -7.15 2.21 -33.33
C ALA A 640 -5.88 3.02 -33.61
N ALA A 641 -4.73 2.50 -33.18
CA ALA A 641 -3.47 3.23 -33.26
C ALA A 641 -3.06 3.48 -34.72
N ASN A 642 -2.62 4.71 -35.00
CA ASN A 642 -2.26 5.15 -36.35
C ASN A 642 -3.39 5.03 -37.39
N GLN A 643 -4.65 5.02 -36.95
CA GLN A 643 -5.81 5.01 -37.85
C GLN A 643 -6.53 6.37 -37.83
N PRO A 644 -7.17 6.76 -38.95
CA PRO A 644 -8.00 7.96 -39.01
C PRO A 644 -9.31 7.75 -38.26
N HIS A 645 -9.65 8.68 -37.36
CA HIS A 645 -10.90 8.70 -36.62
C HIS A 645 -11.67 9.99 -36.87
N LYS A 646 -12.99 9.92 -37.05
CA LYS A 646 -13.83 11.11 -37.22
C LYS A 646 -14.15 11.72 -35.87
N LEU A 647 -13.55 12.86 -35.53
CA LEU A 647 -13.85 13.60 -34.32
C LEU A 647 -14.84 14.73 -34.63
N ARG A 648 -15.99 14.75 -33.93
CA ARG A 648 -17.03 15.74 -34.13
C ARG A 648 -17.50 16.31 -32.80
N VAL A 649 -17.52 17.63 -32.67
CA VAL A 649 -18.09 18.35 -31.53
C VAL A 649 -19.30 19.17 -31.96
N GLU A 650 -20.44 18.92 -31.32
CA GLU A 650 -21.63 19.75 -31.37
C GLU A 650 -21.61 20.71 -30.19
N VAL A 651 -21.84 21.98 -30.48
CA VAL A 651 -21.86 23.05 -29.49
C VAL A 651 -23.21 23.73 -29.54
N ASP A 652 -23.90 23.81 -28.39
CA ASP A 652 -25.16 24.54 -28.23
C ASP A 652 -25.18 25.32 -26.90
N GLY A 653 -24.88 26.62 -26.97
CA GLY A 653 -24.72 27.47 -25.81
C GLY A 653 -23.54 27.00 -24.94
N PRO A 654 -23.79 26.64 -23.67
CA PRO A 654 -22.76 26.07 -22.80
C PRO A 654 -22.58 24.56 -22.96
N GLN A 655 -23.44 23.87 -23.73
CA GLN A 655 -23.42 22.41 -23.83
C GLN A 655 -22.52 21.94 -24.98
N PHE A 656 -21.70 20.93 -24.72
CA PHE A 656 -20.81 20.29 -25.69
C PHE A 656 -21.15 18.79 -25.78
N ARG A 657 -21.25 18.26 -26.99
CA ARG A 657 -21.39 16.82 -27.25
C ARG A 657 -20.34 16.39 -28.26
N VAL A 658 -19.55 15.40 -27.89
CA VAL A 658 -18.44 14.88 -28.68
C VAL A 658 -18.77 13.48 -29.15
N TYR A 659 -18.55 13.25 -30.43
CA TYR A 659 -18.75 11.97 -31.12
C TYR A 659 -17.43 11.56 -31.77
N VAL A 660 -17.18 10.26 -31.77
CA VAL A 660 -16.05 9.63 -32.43
C VAL A 660 -16.60 8.62 -33.43
N ASP A 661 -16.08 8.65 -34.65
CA ASP A 661 -16.49 7.79 -35.76
C ASP A 661 -18.01 7.86 -36.00
N ASP A 662 -18.64 6.70 -36.22
CA ASP A 662 -20.07 6.57 -36.53
C ASP A 662 -20.94 6.39 -35.26
N ALA A 663 -20.46 6.83 -34.10
CA ALA A 663 -21.21 6.70 -32.84
C ALA A 663 -22.57 7.45 -32.89
N GLU A 664 -23.66 6.72 -32.65
CA GLU A 664 -25.02 7.28 -32.60
C GLU A 664 -25.26 8.16 -31.36
N GLN A 665 -24.55 7.88 -30.26
CA GLN A 665 -24.59 8.64 -29.00
C GLN A 665 -23.27 9.37 -28.78
N PRO A 666 -23.27 10.53 -28.12
CA PRO A 666 -22.02 11.22 -27.80
C PRO A 666 -21.18 10.36 -26.85
N VAL A 667 -19.92 10.14 -27.22
CA VAL A 667 -18.92 9.48 -26.36
C VAL A 667 -18.66 10.32 -25.11
N LEU A 668 -18.73 11.64 -25.25
CA LEU A 668 -18.52 12.58 -24.16
C LEU A 668 -19.51 13.75 -24.28
N ALA A 669 -20.15 14.10 -23.17
CA ALA A 669 -20.95 15.32 -23.04
C ALA A 669 -20.47 16.15 -21.84
N GLY A 670 -20.37 17.46 -22.00
CA GLY A 670 -19.91 18.38 -20.96
C GLY A 670 -20.53 19.76 -21.11
N SER A 671 -20.29 20.65 -20.14
CA SER A 671 -20.77 22.03 -20.26
C SER A 671 -19.83 23.05 -19.62
N ASP A 672 -19.60 24.15 -20.32
CA ASP A 672 -18.88 25.34 -19.84
C ASP A 672 -19.34 26.58 -20.62
N ASN A 673 -19.35 27.75 -19.98
CA ASN A 673 -19.89 29.00 -20.55
C ASN A 673 -18.86 30.16 -20.56
N GLU A 674 -17.59 29.90 -20.27
CA GLU A 674 -16.52 30.91 -20.18
C GLU A 674 -16.32 31.62 -21.53
N PHE A 675 -16.08 30.85 -22.60
CA PHE A 675 -15.87 31.40 -23.94
C PHE A 675 -17.12 31.25 -24.81
N GLY A 676 -17.67 32.39 -25.25
CA GLY A 676 -18.92 32.44 -26.05
C GLY A 676 -18.73 32.52 -27.56
N ARG A 677 -17.53 32.85 -28.03
CA ARG A 677 -17.15 33.00 -29.44
C ARG A 677 -15.64 32.92 -29.62
N GLY A 678 -15.17 32.70 -30.84
CA GLY A 678 -13.74 32.76 -31.20
C GLY A 678 -13.46 31.97 -32.46
N SER A 679 -12.19 31.82 -32.81
CA SER A 679 -11.75 31.03 -33.95
C SER A 679 -11.89 29.52 -33.71
N ILE A 680 -11.70 28.73 -34.76
CA ILE A 680 -11.41 27.29 -34.64
C ILE A 680 -9.92 27.03 -34.84
N GLY A 681 -9.45 25.89 -34.39
CA GLY A 681 -8.04 25.52 -34.51
C GLY A 681 -7.81 24.01 -34.44
N LEU A 682 -6.54 23.64 -34.51
CA LEU A 682 -6.01 22.30 -34.33
C LEU A 682 -4.91 22.34 -33.27
N ARG A 683 -4.78 21.28 -32.47
CA ARG A 683 -3.72 21.14 -31.45
C ARG A 683 -3.17 19.72 -31.45
N ALA A 684 -1.88 19.59 -31.21
CA ALA A 684 -1.19 18.33 -30.97
C ALA A 684 -0.22 18.47 -29.78
N TYR A 685 -0.26 17.50 -28.87
CA TYR A 685 0.55 17.45 -27.65
C TYR A 685 1.29 16.10 -27.60
N ARG A 686 2.63 16.11 -27.59
CA ARG A 686 3.47 14.89 -27.54
C ARG A 686 3.04 13.82 -28.56
N SER A 687 2.60 14.27 -29.72
CA SER A 687 2.01 13.40 -30.74
C SER A 687 2.37 13.87 -32.13
N THR A 688 2.57 12.92 -33.04
CA THR A 688 2.43 13.18 -34.47
C THR A 688 0.94 13.19 -34.81
N ALA A 689 0.48 14.18 -35.57
CA ALA A 689 -0.93 14.34 -35.88
C ALA A 689 -1.17 14.69 -37.34
N ARG A 690 -2.26 14.15 -37.89
CA ARG A 690 -2.77 14.45 -39.23
C ARG A 690 -4.26 14.76 -39.14
N PHE A 691 -4.65 15.86 -39.76
CA PHE A 691 -6.02 16.37 -39.79
C PHE A 691 -6.51 16.46 -41.24
N GLU A 692 -7.68 15.88 -41.50
CA GLU A 692 -8.34 15.82 -42.81
C GLU A 692 -9.83 16.14 -42.67
N ASP A 693 -10.51 16.45 -43.79
CA ASP A 693 -11.97 16.69 -43.84
C ASP A 693 -12.50 17.65 -42.75
N ILE A 694 -11.76 18.73 -42.49
CA ILE A 694 -12.12 19.72 -41.46
C ILE A 694 -13.35 20.50 -41.94
N ARG A 695 -14.43 20.50 -41.16
CA ARG A 695 -15.70 21.15 -41.50
C ARG A 695 -16.31 21.91 -40.34
N VAL A 696 -16.96 23.03 -40.66
CA VAL A 696 -17.81 23.79 -39.73
C VAL A 696 -19.23 23.82 -40.28
N ASN A 697 -20.20 23.33 -39.51
CA ASN A 697 -21.60 23.21 -39.93
C ASN A 697 -21.77 22.45 -41.25
N GLY A 698 -20.90 21.46 -41.51
CA GLY A 698 -20.89 20.66 -42.74
C GLY A 698 -20.09 21.27 -43.91
N GLU A 699 -19.70 22.54 -43.81
CA GLU A 699 -18.94 23.24 -44.84
C GLU A 699 -17.42 23.04 -44.67
N PRO A 700 -16.68 22.74 -45.75
CA PRO A 700 -15.24 22.49 -45.68
C PRO A 700 -14.44 23.74 -45.33
N VAL A 701 -13.39 23.54 -44.54
CA VAL A 701 -12.43 24.57 -44.13
C VAL A 701 -11.20 24.53 -45.05
N ALA A 702 -10.65 25.70 -45.37
CA ALA A 702 -9.44 25.79 -46.20
C ALA A 702 -8.23 25.13 -45.52
N SER A 703 -7.47 24.31 -46.26
CA SER A 703 -6.29 23.60 -45.75
C SER A 703 -4.94 24.21 -46.20
N GLY A 704 -4.95 25.36 -46.87
CA GLY A 704 -3.74 26.04 -47.34
C GLY A 704 -3.06 26.84 -46.22
N SER A 705 -1.74 26.94 -46.23
CA SER A 705 -0.94 27.62 -45.20
C SER A 705 -1.39 29.06 -44.92
N ASP A 706 -1.79 29.80 -45.95
CA ASP A 706 -2.19 31.22 -45.82
C ASP A 706 -3.50 31.40 -45.02
N ALA A 707 -4.29 30.34 -44.87
CA ALA A 707 -5.52 30.36 -44.09
C ALA A 707 -5.28 30.17 -42.58
N TRP A 708 -4.08 29.80 -42.14
CA TRP A 708 -3.81 29.44 -40.75
C TRP A 708 -2.67 30.26 -40.16
N THR A 709 -2.82 30.64 -38.89
CA THR A 709 -1.70 31.10 -38.06
C THR A 709 -1.23 29.93 -37.21
N THR A 710 0.06 29.61 -37.27
CA THR A 710 0.66 28.50 -36.50
C THR A 710 1.42 29.04 -35.30
N TYR A 711 1.41 28.27 -34.21
CA TYR A 711 2.11 28.54 -32.96
C TYR A 711 2.82 27.27 -32.55
N ASP A 712 4.14 27.36 -32.34
CA ASP A 712 5.05 26.23 -32.22
C ASP A 712 5.01 25.20 -33.37
N ALA A 713 6.07 24.39 -33.45
CA ALA A 713 6.26 23.31 -34.42
C ALA A 713 6.28 23.74 -35.90
N ALA A 714 6.77 22.84 -36.75
CA ALA A 714 6.68 22.99 -38.19
C ALA A 714 5.43 22.26 -38.71
N TRP A 715 4.41 23.01 -39.11
CA TRP A 715 3.18 22.47 -39.70
C TRP A 715 3.32 22.28 -41.21
N LYS A 716 2.77 21.18 -41.72
CA LYS A 716 2.73 20.83 -43.14
C LYS A 716 1.30 20.98 -43.64
N PHE A 717 1.12 21.76 -44.71
CA PHE A 717 -0.18 22.06 -45.33
C PHE A 717 -0.19 21.53 -46.76
N ASP A 718 -0.92 20.44 -46.98
CA ASP A 718 -1.12 19.82 -48.29
C ASP A 718 -2.61 19.87 -48.67
N SER A 719 -2.93 19.68 -49.96
CA SER A 719 -4.31 19.76 -50.46
C SER A 719 -5.24 18.78 -49.73
N GLY A 720 -6.02 19.29 -48.77
CA GLY A 720 -6.95 18.50 -47.93
C GLY A 720 -6.33 17.89 -46.66
N THR A 721 -5.07 18.17 -46.33
CA THR A 721 -4.40 17.62 -45.14
C THR A 721 -3.58 18.69 -44.42
N ILE A 722 -3.72 18.77 -43.10
CA ILE A 722 -2.86 19.57 -42.21
C ILE A 722 -2.17 18.60 -41.25
N ALA A 723 -0.85 18.62 -41.18
CA ALA A 723 -0.09 17.66 -40.36
C ALA A 723 1.03 18.32 -39.57
N VAL A 724 1.43 17.67 -38.49
CA VAL A 724 2.56 18.07 -37.64
C VAL A 724 3.27 16.82 -37.13
N ASP A 725 4.61 16.83 -37.19
CA ASP A 725 5.43 15.77 -36.58
C ASP A 725 5.40 15.91 -35.04
N GLU A 726 5.87 14.88 -34.32
CA GLU A 726 5.83 14.87 -32.85
C GLU A 726 6.42 16.16 -32.25
N HIS A 727 5.60 16.86 -31.48
CA HIS A 727 5.97 18.11 -30.84
C HIS A 727 5.30 18.28 -29.48
N LEU A 728 5.94 19.03 -28.58
CA LEU A 728 5.42 19.25 -27.23
C LEU A 728 4.19 20.16 -27.19
N THR A 729 4.04 21.14 -28.10
CA THR A 729 3.08 22.26 -27.91
C THR A 729 2.41 22.82 -29.19
N ALA A 730 2.22 22.00 -30.23
CA ALA A 730 1.81 22.51 -31.55
C ALA A 730 0.35 22.99 -31.60
N LYS A 731 0.12 24.18 -32.18
CA LYS A 731 -1.23 24.70 -32.49
C LYS A 731 -1.30 25.35 -33.87
N ALA A 732 -2.44 25.24 -34.54
CA ALA A 732 -2.78 26.01 -35.73
C ALA A 732 -4.19 26.60 -35.57
N VAL A 733 -4.35 27.90 -35.78
CA VAL A 733 -5.64 28.61 -35.62
C VAL A 733 -6.06 29.21 -36.97
N LEU A 734 -7.33 29.00 -37.34
CA LEU A 734 -7.85 29.44 -38.63
C LEU A 734 -8.05 30.96 -38.65
N ASN A 735 -7.43 31.61 -39.63
CA ASN A 735 -7.53 33.04 -39.89
C ASN A 735 -8.97 33.42 -40.27
N GLN A 736 -9.44 34.56 -39.78
CA GLN A 736 -10.77 35.13 -40.11
C GLN A 736 -11.98 34.22 -39.78
N SER A 737 -11.79 33.22 -38.91
CA SER A 737 -12.89 32.40 -38.40
C SER A 737 -13.48 33.00 -37.12
N ASN A 738 -14.80 32.83 -36.93
CA ASN A 738 -15.48 33.27 -35.72
C ASN A 738 -16.75 32.44 -35.51
N VAL A 739 -16.62 31.34 -34.78
CA VAL A 739 -17.76 30.50 -34.40
C VAL A 739 -18.47 31.07 -33.18
N GLY A 740 -19.79 31.05 -33.21
CA GLY A 740 -20.64 31.61 -32.16
C GLY A 740 -21.04 30.61 -31.09
N ARG A 741 -22.24 30.79 -30.52
CA ARG A 741 -22.76 29.92 -29.46
C ARG A 741 -23.33 28.59 -29.94
N LYS A 742 -23.60 28.42 -31.24
CA LYS A 742 -24.17 27.19 -31.80
C LYS A 742 -23.51 26.82 -33.12
N PHE A 743 -22.86 25.67 -33.19
CA PHE A 743 -22.20 25.15 -34.40
C PHE A 743 -21.80 23.68 -34.22
N THR A 744 -21.43 23.04 -35.31
CA THR A 744 -20.73 21.74 -35.32
C THR A 744 -19.34 21.94 -35.92
N LEU A 745 -18.32 21.38 -35.30
CA LEU A 745 -16.95 21.30 -35.83
C LEU A 745 -16.55 19.83 -35.92
N GLU A 746 -16.06 19.40 -37.07
CA GLU A 746 -15.59 18.03 -37.27
C GLU A 746 -14.29 17.99 -38.07
N ALA A 747 -13.48 16.95 -37.84
CA ALA A 747 -12.34 16.59 -38.67
C ALA A 747 -12.06 15.10 -38.54
N THR A 748 -11.40 14.54 -39.54
CA THR A 748 -10.74 13.23 -39.42
C THR A 748 -9.35 13.45 -38.82
N VAL A 749 -9.07 12.80 -37.69
CA VAL A 749 -7.84 12.95 -36.91
C VAL A 749 -7.12 11.61 -36.87
N THR A 750 -5.86 11.58 -37.32
CA THR A 750 -4.94 10.47 -37.06
C THR A 750 -3.91 10.93 -36.06
N VAL A 751 -3.72 10.17 -34.98
CA VAL A 751 -2.80 10.51 -33.89
C VAL A 751 -1.88 9.33 -33.58
N SER A 752 -0.62 9.62 -33.30
CA SER A 752 0.38 8.66 -32.84
C SER A 752 1.35 9.31 -31.86
N GLY A 753 2.03 8.50 -31.04
CA GLY A 753 2.90 8.99 -29.96
C GLY A 753 2.22 8.91 -28.59
N GLY A 754 2.81 9.55 -27.58
CA GLY A 754 2.40 9.42 -26.18
C GLY A 754 1.34 10.41 -25.70
N GLY A 755 0.92 11.37 -26.52
CA GLY A 755 -0.09 12.37 -26.13
C GLY A 755 -1.34 12.37 -27.02
N ASP A 756 -1.89 13.56 -27.28
CA ASP A 756 -3.22 13.76 -27.86
C ASP A 756 -3.21 14.77 -29.02
N ALA A 757 -4.20 14.62 -29.91
CA ALA A 757 -4.44 15.56 -31.00
C ALA A 757 -5.93 15.79 -31.25
N GLY A 758 -6.29 17.00 -31.67
CA GLY A 758 -7.70 17.33 -31.89
C GLY A 758 -8.01 18.78 -32.23
N LEU A 759 -9.22 19.18 -31.87
CA LEU A 759 -9.90 20.36 -32.34
C LEU A 759 -9.96 21.42 -31.25
N LEU A 760 -9.54 22.63 -31.61
CA LEU A 760 -9.72 23.83 -30.83
C LEU A 760 -10.97 24.57 -31.30
N PHE A 761 -11.75 25.14 -30.38
CA PHE A 761 -12.94 25.92 -30.73
C PHE A 761 -13.19 27.08 -29.78
N ARG A 762 -13.80 28.14 -30.33
CA ARG A 762 -13.97 29.45 -29.68
C ARG A 762 -12.63 30.01 -29.14
N VAL A 763 -11.56 29.84 -29.92
CA VAL A 763 -10.20 30.24 -29.53
C VAL A 763 -9.92 31.72 -29.76
N GLY A 764 -9.28 32.35 -28.79
CA GLY A 764 -8.67 33.67 -28.85
C GLY A 764 -7.30 33.67 -28.16
N GLU A 765 -6.56 34.76 -28.31
CA GLU A 765 -5.27 34.99 -27.62
C GLU A 765 -4.26 33.84 -27.72
N ALA A 766 -4.24 33.11 -28.83
CA ALA A 766 -3.27 32.04 -29.03
C ALA A 766 -1.84 32.58 -29.15
N ALA A 767 -0.90 31.89 -28.50
CA ALA A 767 0.54 32.15 -28.54
C ALA A 767 1.34 30.83 -28.46
N ASP A 768 2.66 30.92 -28.59
CA ASP A 768 3.59 29.79 -28.35
C ASP A 768 3.47 29.31 -26.89
N GLY A 769 3.56 27.99 -26.67
CA GLY A 769 3.32 27.30 -25.40
C GLY A 769 2.02 26.49 -25.39
N LEU A 770 2.00 25.34 -24.70
CA LEU A 770 0.95 24.31 -24.82
C LEU A 770 -0.47 24.84 -24.66
N ASP A 771 -0.69 25.56 -23.56
CA ASP A 771 -2.00 26.02 -23.10
C ASP A 771 -2.12 27.55 -23.14
N ASN A 772 -1.20 28.21 -23.87
CA ASN A 772 -1.19 29.65 -24.11
C ASN A 772 -2.23 30.01 -25.17
N TYR A 773 -3.49 29.90 -24.80
CA TYR A 773 -4.65 30.36 -25.53
C TYR A 773 -5.85 30.49 -24.58
N GLN A 774 -6.89 31.18 -25.04
CA GLN A 774 -8.22 31.18 -24.43
C GLN A 774 -9.18 30.43 -25.33
N GLY A 775 -9.85 29.39 -24.84
CA GLY A 775 -10.84 28.64 -25.63
C GLY A 775 -11.00 27.21 -25.15
N TYR A 776 -11.66 26.39 -25.96
CA TYR A 776 -11.89 24.98 -25.64
C TYR A 776 -11.10 24.06 -26.57
N TYR A 777 -10.84 22.86 -26.07
CA TYR A 777 -10.15 21.80 -26.78
C TYR A 777 -10.90 20.49 -26.61
N VAL A 778 -11.04 19.75 -27.71
CA VAL A 778 -11.41 18.35 -27.71
C VAL A 778 -10.36 17.54 -28.46
N GLY A 779 -9.82 16.49 -27.83
CA GLY A 779 -8.74 15.68 -28.40
C GLY A 779 -9.01 14.19 -28.29
N ILE A 780 -8.33 13.42 -29.14
CA ILE A 780 -8.21 11.97 -29.02
C ILE A 780 -6.75 11.58 -28.75
N THR A 781 -6.53 10.59 -27.90
CA THR A 781 -5.19 10.03 -27.66
C THR A 781 -4.89 8.88 -28.62
N ALA A 782 -3.60 8.62 -28.87
CA ALA A 782 -3.21 7.37 -29.51
C ALA A 782 -3.57 6.20 -28.57
N PRO A 783 -4.26 5.16 -29.04
CA PRO A 783 -4.52 3.94 -28.29
C PRO A 783 -3.20 3.31 -27.87
N GLN A 784 -3.03 3.15 -26.57
CA GLN A 784 -1.88 2.44 -26.04
C GLN A 784 -2.32 0.99 -25.85
N SER A 785 -1.56 0.05 -26.41
CA SER A 785 -1.76 -1.36 -26.10
C SER A 785 -1.46 -1.55 -24.62
N HIS A 786 -2.51 -1.81 -23.84
CA HIS A 786 -2.34 -2.18 -22.45
C HIS A 786 -1.77 -3.60 -22.41
N ALA A 787 -0.73 -3.78 -21.59
CA ALA A 787 -0.18 -5.08 -21.31
C ALA A 787 -1.04 -5.87 -20.31
N ASP A 788 -2.18 -5.33 -19.89
CA ASP A 788 -2.99 -5.96 -18.85
C ASP A 788 -3.97 -6.99 -19.42
N ALA A 789 -4.40 -7.92 -18.58
CA ALA A 789 -5.46 -8.86 -18.95
C ALA A 789 -6.75 -8.09 -19.23
N ALA A 790 -7.54 -8.50 -20.22
CA ALA A 790 -8.93 -8.06 -20.27
C ALA A 790 -9.67 -8.58 -19.03
N GLU A 791 -10.74 -7.88 -18.62
CA GLU A 791 -11.61 -8.39 -17.56
C GLU A 791 -12.06 -9.83 -17.83
N PRO A 792 -12.20 -10.67 -16.79
CA PRO A 792 -12.68 -12.03 -16.97
C PRO A 792 -14.07 -11.97 -17.63
N PRO A 793 -14.37 -12.85 -18.60
CA PRO A 793 -15.70 -12.91 -19.20
C PRO A 793 -16.77 -13.22 -18.15
N THR A 794 -18.00 -12.74 -18.41
CA THR A 794 -19.14 -12.97 -17.52
C THR A 794 -19.43 -14.44 -17.36
N SER A 795 -19.34 -14.93 -16.13
CA SER A 795 -19.65 -16.33 -15.78
C SER A 795 -21.16 -16.60 -15.69
N PRO A 796 -21.62 -17.82 -16.02
CA PRO A 796 -20.81 -18.94 -16.52
C PRO A 796 -20.40 -18.77 -17.99
N VAL A 797 -19.34 -19.47 -18.40
CA VAL A 797 -18.81 -19.46 -19.78
C VAL A 797 -18.72 -20.87 -20.36
N THR A 798 -18.74 -20.98 -21.69
CA THR A 798 -18.56 -22.25 -22.40
C THR A 798 -17.20 -22.29 -23.09
N SER A 799 -16.54 -23.45 -23.09
CA SER A 799 -15.33 -23.69 -23.90
C SER A 799 -15.35 -25.06 -24.54
N SER A 800 -14.91 -25.13 -25.80
CA SER A 800 -14.67 -26.39 -26.51
C SER A 800 -13.24 -26.92 -26.36
N GLU A 801 -12.36 -26.17 -25.69
CA GLU A 801 -10.98 -26.61 -25.42
C GLU A 801 -10.97 -27.82 -24.47
N PRO A 802 -9.93 -28.67 -24.50
CA PRO A 802 -9.82 -29.81 -23.58
C PRO A 802 -9.89 -29.40 -22.10
N LEU A 803 -10.36 -30.33 -21.26
CA LEU A 803 -10.28 -30.19 -19.81
C LEU A 803 -8.85 -30.51 -19.36
N GLU A 804 -8.28 -29.63 -18.55
CA GLU A 804 -6.90 -29.71 -18.06
C GLU A 804 -6.88 -29.60 -16.53
N GLU A 805 -5.94 -30.28 -15.88
CA GLU A 805 -5.65 -30.03 -14.46
C GLU A 805 -4.72 -28.81 -14.36
N VAL A 806 -5.18 -27.78 -13.66
CA VAL A 806 -4.40 -26.59 -13.35
C VAL A 806 -4.06 -26.56 -11.86
N ARG A 807 -2.94 -25.92 -11.54
CA ARG A 807 -2.46 -25.76 -10.16
C ARG A 807 -2.68 -24.32 -9.72
N LEU A 808 -3.15 -24.15 -8.49
CA LEU A 808 -3.34 -22.87 -7.85
C LEU A 808 -2.42 -22.79 -6.63
N VAL A 809 -1.67 -21.70 -6.53
CA VAL A 809 -0.69 -21.44 -5.46
C VAL A 809 -1.13 -20.24 -4.63
N PRO A 810 -0.62 -20.07 -3.39
CA PRO A 810 -0.92 -18.90 -2.59
C PRO A 810 -0.51 -17.64 -3.34
N PHE A 811 -1.39 -16.65 -3.36
CA PHE A 811 -1.29 -15.41 -4.12
C PHE A 811 0.04 -14.67 -4.00
N GLY A 812 0.62 -14.70 -2.79
CA GLY A 812 1.93 -14.12 -2.50
C GLY A 812 3.11 -14.80 -3.20
N SER A 813 2.95 -16.04 -3.66
CA SER A 813 4.04 -16.88 -4.18
C SER A 813 4.36 -16.64 -5.65
N THR A 814 3.52 -15.87 -6.35
CA THR A 814 3.61 -15.67 -7.79
C THR A 814 3.73 -14.17 -8.11
N LYS A 815 4.31 -13.83 -9.25
CA LYS A 815 4.38 -12.45 -9.78
C LYS A 815 3.38 -12.22 -10.89
N LEU A 816 3.17 -13.22 -11.73
CA LEU A 816 2.03 -13.30 -12.63
C LEU A 816 0.88 -14.01 -11.92
N ARG A 817 -0.35 -13.54 -12.04
CA ARG A 817 -1.47 -14.14 -11.32
C ARG A 817 -2.79 -13.93 -12.05
N VAL A 818 -3.63 -14.95 -11.97
CA VAL A 818 -5.06 -14.87 -12.25
C VAL A 818 -5.74 -15.38 -11.01
N VAL A 819 -6.60 -14.56 -10.42
CA VAL A 819 -7.23 -14.79 -9.12
C VAL A 819 -8.75 -14.73 -9.25
N TYR A 820 -9.23 -13.94 -10.20
CA TYR A 820 -10.63 -13.88 -10.58
C TYR A 820 -10.85 -14.76 -11.81
N PHE A 821 -11.35 -15.97 -11.55
CA PHE A 821 -11.56 -17.01 -12.55
C PHE A 821 -13.00 -16.99 -13.08
N PRO A 822 -13.19 -17.02 -14.40
CA PRO A 822 -14.47 -17.43 -14.97
C PRO A 822 -14.82 -18.87 -14.54
N VAL A 823 -16.12 -19.17 -14.46
CA VAL A 823 -16.61 -20.52 -14.14
C VAL A 823 -17.26 -21.13 -15.38
N LEU A 824 -17.00 -22.41 -15.64
CA LEU A 824 -17.63 -23.15 -16.73
C LEU A 824 -19.13 -23.37 -16.49
N GLU A 825 -19.92 -23.38 -17.56
CA GLU A 825 -21.31 -23.85 -17.50
C GLU A 825 -21.33 -25.37 -17.24
N ASP A 826 -22.17 -25.80 -16.28
CA ASP A 826 -22.32 -27.20 -15.84
C ASP A 826 -22.74 -28.17 -16.97
#